data_AF-A0A7K4MR94-F1
#
_entry.id   AF-A0A7K4MR94-F1
#
_cell.length_a   1.000
_cell.length_b   1.000
_cell.length_c   1.000
_cell.angle_alpha   90.00
_cell.angle_beta   90.00
_cell.angle_gamma   90.00
#
_symmetry.space_group_name_H-M   'P 1'
#
loop_
_entity.id
_entity.type
_entity.pdbx_description
1 polymer ?
#
loop_
_entity_poly.entity_id
_entity_poly.type
_entity_poly.pdbx_seq_one_letter_code
_entity_poly.pdbx_strand_id
1 'polypeptide(L)'
;NSFDFYNRQFDGTGSSLVDFIKPGSLIQSDFEYYLPYKGILYLEKGGAIKFKQGHSDESPQMPSVKDDVMQLAEIHIPAYTFKPKDVIVSRVKNRRYTMKDIGKLDQRVQHVEYYTALNMLERDAESFEIQDANGLNRFKSGFIVDDFSGHRVGDTLHKDYKNSIDMQKKELRPFAVPKGIRLIESVSTDSLRASAGYQKTGDLITLPYEEVVFQEQPYASRVERVTPVLVSTWVGIIDLDPAGDEWFETEMAPDLIINVEGNFDTFTAENQDAVGTVWNAWQTVWSGVTGASTTRTGGGTRTVTTSRTDLQRTGIQTEIVAQIDLESQGTKVIQRAFIPFVRANNVTFTGYSFYPNIRLYAFFDKQNVNAYVTPTSGFTTDAADVSGVPVAATPLITSASGEISGVLTIPDPKIAGNPKFRTGEVEFRLTSSSTDVRTKDPETAANTNYLAVGILETEQETIIATRNAVLRQTSVTGNTSVSTSAVTTRADPQTDDDDDDGGGGGCDPIAQTFIVSVDDNPAGGNESSGRFLTSVDIFFSHKDTALPVGLEIRDVVSGMPGHKVLPFGRVQKNYSDIEVSADATTATTFTFDSPIYLIHDTEYCMVLKTSTPEYKVWISRMGETDIGVSRTISKQPHVGVLFKGHNNRTWAPSLTEDLKFVVRCAKFDTGSSGVVTLNNDVVPSRTLNEHPLVFTSGSTALFVNHKNHQMYSTSNNVTISGFVSGAETTLAAALDTTSTSLTLTSGTDFDDTTGKYAYDSSSQWWIKIGDEIMKYTTVSGTAVSSITRAQSSTSAVAHTSGAKVELYMLHKVPITEINKTHTAIANINIDSYTVSLTSSPTISGGTDTATNGGSVVKATENASFDTGMPVVSTLEVPPTSISATIRPMTSTSPSGSQASFTTTSSTNAISINLNDNKDYDVPYMIASTINESNENGGNKSLILTCTISSDNTDVSPVIDTGRMSFIAVGNKLNNIDSSSDIYPTGDYISSIEPDGDSNAAIYLTKKITLENAATALKVFFAAHRHSSAEIKTYYKILRTDDASDFDDLGYVGFNTDGSTDATTISSTTKDSFQQYVYTAGVTDDGGGTPLDDFISFQ
;
A
#
# COMPACT_ATOMS: atom_id res chain seq x y z
N ASN A 1 -53.92 55.42 -72.90
CA ASN A 1 -52.78 54.80 -72.17
C ASN A 1 -51.60 55.77 -72.26
N SER A 2 -50.67 55.84 -71.29
CA SER A 2 -49.59 56.85 -71.33
C SER A 2 -48.63 56.66 -72.53
N PHE A 3 -48.62 55.47 -73.13
CA PHE A 3 -47.82 55.09 -74.31
C PHE A 3 -48.67 54.84 -75.58
N ASP A 4 -49.91 55.34 -75.66
CA ASP A 4 -50.70 55.29 -76.91
C ASP A 4 -50.27 56.41 -77.88
N PHE A 5 -49.67 56.03 -79.00
CA PHE A 5 -48.97 56.93 -79.92
C PHE A 5 -49.85 57.54 -81.03
N TYR A 6 -51.01 56.96 -81.32
CA TYR A 6 -51.80 57.33 -82.51
C TYR A 6 -52.77 58.52 -82.32
N ASN A 7 -52.95 58.99 -81.08
CA ASN A 7 -54.01 59.94 -80.71
C ASN A 7 -53.51 61.32 -80.19
N ARG A 8 -52.33 61.80 -80.63
CA ARG A 8 -51.78 63.11 -80.20
C ARG A 8 -51.62 64.09 -81.37
N GLN A 9 -52.31 65.23 -81.30
CA GLN A 9 -52.09 66.43 -82.14
C GLN A 9 -51.10 67.40 -81.46
N PHE A 10 -50.35 68.16 -82.25
CA PHE A 10 -49.24 69.01 -81.82
C PHE A 10 -49.31 70.44 -82.42
N ASP A 11 -50.45 71.11 -82.31
CA ASP A 11 -50.78 72.36 -83.03
C ASP A 11 -51.03 73.58 -82.11
N GLY A 12 -50.46 73.59 -80.90
CA GLY A 12 -50.57 74.69 -79.93
C GLY A 12 -49.25 75.18 -79.33
N THR A 13 -49.16 76.49 -79.07
CA THR A 13 -48.02 77.13 -78.39
C THR A 13 -47.85 76.57 -76.97
N GLY A 14 -46.68 76.00 -76.68
CA GLY A 14 -46.39 75.31 -75.42
C GLY A 14 -46.36 73.78 -75.51
N SER A 15 -46.58 73.19 -76.70
CA SER A 15 -46.36 71.75 -76.91
C SER A 15 -44.86 71.39 -76.94
N SER A 16 -44.55 70.20 -76.42
CA SER A 16 -43.19 69.64 -76.34
C SER A 16 -43.19 68.21 -76.88
N LEU A 17 -42.08 67.82 -77.51
CA LEU A 17 -41.87 66.50 -78.11
C LEU A 17 -41.35 65.44 -77.12
N VAL A 18 -41.17 65.79 -75.84
CA VAL A 18 -40.58 64.88 -74.83
C VAL A 18 -41.69 64.21 -74.01
N ASP A 19 -41.80 62.89 -74.13
CA ASP A 19 -42.80 62.07 -73.44
C ASP A 19 -42.61 62.04 -71.92
N PHE A 20 -43.45 62.77 -71.20
CA PHE A 20 -43.59 62.64 -69.74
C PHE A 20 -44.81 61.78 -69.39
N ILE A 21 -44.65 60.90 -68.41
CA ILE A 21 -45.73 60.02 -67.93
C ILE A 21 -46.79 60.87 -67.22
N LYS A 22 -48.08 60.57 -67.44
CA LYS A 22 -49.19 61.35 -66.87
C LYS A 22 -49.09 61.40 -65.33
N PRO A 23 -49.04 62.58 -64.69
CA PRO A 23 -49.08 62.72 -63.24
C PRO A 23 -50.33 62.03 -62.66
N GLY A 24 -50.15 61.25 -61.59
CA GLY A 24 -51.23 60.48 -60.96
C GLY A 24 -51.62 59.17 -61.67
N SER A 25 -50.80 58.66 -62.59
CA SER A 25 -50.96 57.29 -63.12
C SER A 25 -50.08 56.29 -62.36
N LEU A 26 -50.64 55.13 -62.03
CA LEU A 26 -49.91 54.00 -61.43
C LEU A 26 -49.10 53.29 -62.52
N ILE A 27 -47.79 53.19 -62.30
CA ILE A 27 -46.87 52.39 -63.11
C ILE A 27 -46.64 51.09 -62.36
N GLN A 28 -47.06 49.96 -62.93
CA GLN A 28 -46.60 48.65 -62.50
C GLN A 28 -45.47 48.22 -63.43
N SER A 29 -44.31 47.91 -62.85
CA SER A 29 -43.16 47.37 -63.57
C SER A 29 -42.60 46.22 -62.75
N ASP A 30 -42.52 45.05 -63.37
CA ASP A 30 -41.82 43.92 -62.80
C ASP A 30 -40.32 44.10 -63.08
N PHE A 31 -39.46 43.75 -62.13
CA PHE A 31 -38.01 43.75 -62.32
C PHE A 31 -37.40 42.52 -61.65
N GLU A 32 -36.45 41.89 -62.33
CA GLU A 32 -35.72 40.72 -61.83
C GLU A 32 -34.34 41.17 -61.35
N TYR A 33 -33.88 40.61 -60.23
CA TYR A 33 -32.56 40.92 -59.66
C TYR A 33 -31.92 39.68 -59.02
N TYR A 34 -30.59 39.65 -58.97
CA TYR A 34 -29.85 38.53 -58.40
C TYR A 34 -29.82 38.60 -56.87
N LEU A 35 -30.17 37.50 -56.21
CA LEU A 35 -30.11 37.35 -54.75
C LEU A 35 -28.78 36.72 -54.29
N PRO A 36 -28.26 37.09 -53.10
CA PRO A 36 -27.07 36.48 -52.52
C PRO A 36 -27.35 35.06 -52.01
N TYR A 37 -26.30 34.25 -51.81
CA TYR A 37 -26.40 32.97 -51.12
C TYR A 37 -25.16 32.62 -50.27
N LYS A 38 -25.27 31.58 -49.45
CA LYS A 38 -24.15 30.98 -48.70
C LYS A 38 -24.01 29.51 -49.05
N GLY A 39 -22.80 28.98 -49.01
CA GLY A 39 -22.53 27.56 -49.23
C GLY A 39 -21.35 27.07 -48.41
N ILE A 40 -21.26 25.75 -48.25
CA ILE A 40 -20.21 25.09 -47.47
C ILE A 40 -19.37 24.20 -48.38
N LEU A 41 -18.05 24.30 -48.24
CA LEU A 41 -17.07 23.39 -48.81
C LEU A 41 -16.69 22.34 -47.75
N TYR A 42 -16.85 21.05 -48.05
CA TYR A 42 -16.56 19.95 -47.14
C TYR A 42 -15.84 18.79 -47.84
N LEU A 43 -15.21 17.93 -47.04
CA LEU A 43 -14.49 16.73 -47.46
C LEU A 43 -15.24 15.49 -46.98
N GLU A 44 -15.64 14.61 -47.90
CA GLU A 44 -16.24 13.32 -47.57
C GLU A 44 -15.18 12.28 -47.18
N LYS A 45 -15.58 11.25 -46.44
CA LYS A 45 -14.73 10.13 -45.99
C LYS A 45 -13.90 9.46 -47.09
N GLY A 46 -14.37 9.48 -48.34
CA GLY A 46 -13.65 9.00 -49.53
C GLY A 46 -12.61 9.97 -50.12
N GLY A 47 -12.31 11.09 -49.46
CA GLY A 47 -11.33 12.09 -49.92
C GLY A 47 -11.86 13.09 -50.96
N ALA A 48 -13.13 13.00 -51.36
CA ALA A 48 -13.75 13.92 -52.32
C ALA A 48 -14.14 15.24 -51.64
N ILE A 49 -13.65 16.37 -52.17
CA ILE A 49 -14.09 17.71 -51.76
C ILE A 49 -15.36 18.07 -52.55
N LYS A 50 -16.43 18.43 -51.84
CA LYS A 50 -17.69 18.88 -52.44
C LYS A 50 -18.13 20.23 -51.88
N PHE A 51 -18.83 20.99 -52.71
CA PHE A 51 -19.47 22.24 -52.34
C PHE A 51 -20.99 22.05 -52.31
N LYS A 52 -21.64 22.42 -51.20
CA LYS A 52 -23.09 22.49 -51.08
C LYS A 52 -23.53 23.95 -51.07
N GLN A 53 -24.23 24.33 -52.13
CA GLN A 53 -24.91 25.61 -52.25
C GLN A 53 -26.17 25.62 -51.35
N GLY A 54 -26.35 26.70 -50.60
CA GLY A 54 -27.61 27.04 -49.92
C GLY A 54 -28.55 27.83 -50.84
N HIS A 55 -29.77 28.07 -50.37
CA HIS A 55 -30.78 28.80 -51.13
C HIS A 55 -30.42 30.29 -51.25
N SER A 56 -30.74 30.89 -52.40
CA SER A 56 -30.62 32.34 -52.60
C SER A 56 -31.81 33.05 -51.97
N ASP A 57 -31.54 34.04 -51.14
CA ASP A 57 -32.51 34.75 -50.30
C ASP A 57 -31.94 36.15 -49.99
N GLU A 58 -32.77 37.13 -49.65
CA GLU A 58 -32.30 38.46 -49.21
C GLU A 58 -31.48 38.35 -47.90
N SER A 59 -31.77 37.36 -47.05
CA SER A 59 -31.00 37.03 -45.84
C SER A 59 -30.54 35.57 -45.82
N PRO A 60 -29.50 35.21 -46.59
CA PRO A 60 -29.19 33.82 -46.92
C PRO A 60 -28.71 33.02 -45.70
N GLN A 61 -29.42 31.92 -45.45
CA GLN A 61 -29.10 30.93 -44.43
C GLN A 61 -28.05 29.92 -44.90
N MET A 62 -27.33 29.33 -43.95
CA MET A 62 -26.23 28.42 -44.24
C MET A 62 -26.76 26.97 -44.37
N PRO A 63 -26.39 26.21 -45.42
CA PRO A 63 -26.94 24.88 -45.65
C PRO A 63 -26.38 23.87 -44.63
N SER A 64 -27.22 22.99 -44.10
CA SER A 64 -26.77 21.90 -43.21
C SER A 64 -25.91 20.86 -43.94
N VAL A 65 -25.01 20.19 -43.22
CA VAL A 65 -24.20 19.08 -43.72
C VAL A 65 -24.46 17.82 -42.90
N LYS A 66 -24.05 16.63 -43.38
CA LYS A 66 -24.13 15.38 -42.62
C LYS A 66 -22.95 15.27 -41.65
N ASP A 67 -23.11 14.52 -40.57
CA ASP A 67 -22.10 14.39 -39.51
C ASP A 67 -20.79 13.68 -39.95
N ASP A 68 -20.85 12.79 -40.96
CA ASP A 68 -19.69 12.02 -41.47
C ASP A 68 -18.87 12.77 -42.56
N VAL A 69 -18.83 14.11 -42.52
CA VAL A 69 -18.00 14.93 -43.43
C VAL A 69 -17.28 16.08 -42.72
N MET A 70 -16.07 16.39 -43.17
CA MET A 70 -15.25 17.45 -42.58
C MET A 70 -15.45 18.78 -43.32
N GLN A 71 -16.11 19.76 -42.68
CA GLN A 71 -16.27 21.12 -43.21
C GLN A 71 -14.92 21.85 -43.29
N LEU A 72 -14.56 22.35 -44.47
CA LEU A 72 -13.28 23.02 -44.75
C LEU A 72 -13.40 24.56 -44.83
N ALA A 73 -14.50 25.06 -45.41
CA ALA A 73 -14.71 26.49 -45.59
C ALA A 73 -16.19 26.85 -45.75
N GLU A 74 -16.52 28.06 -45.36
CA GLU A 74 -17.78 28.74 -45.60
C GLU A 74 -17.57 29.77 -46.70
N ILE A 75 -18.50 29.82 -47.67
CA ILE A 75 -18.40 30.69 -48.83
C ILE A 75 -19.68 31.52 -48.91
N HIS A 76 -19.54 32.84 -48.83
CA HIS A 76 -20.64 33.77 -49.03
C HIS A 76 -20.49 34.46 -50.39
N ILE A 77 -21.54 34.35 -51.20
CA ILE A 77 -21.61 34.93 -52.54
C ILE A 77 -22.65 36.06 -52.50
N PRO A 78 -22.23 37.34 -52.59
CA PRO A 78 -23.16 38.45 -52.59
C PRO A 78 -23.95 38.53 -53.91
N ALA A 79 -25.07 39.28 -53.89
CA ALA A 79 -25.82 39.65 -55.08
C ALA A 79 -24.88 40.29 -56.11
N TYR A 80 -25.10 40.03 -57.40
CA TYR A 80 -24.32 40.60 -58.50
C TYR A 80 -22.80 40.29 -58.45
N THR A 81 -22.42 39.08 -58.05
CA THR A 81 -21.04 38.59 -58.13
C THR A 81 -20.60 38.43 -59.59
N PHE A 82 -19.96 39.47 -60.16
CA PHE A 82 -19.44 39.46 -61.52
C PHE A 82 -17.97 39.02 -61.62
N LYS A 83 -17.21 39.07 -60.52
CA LYS A 83 -15.80 38.63 -60.48
C LYS A 83 -15.58 37.64 -59.33
N PRO A 84 -14.69 36.64 -59.49
CA PRO A 84 -14.38 35.69 -58.40
C PRO A 84 -13.80 36.33 -57.12
N LYS A 85 -13.32 37.58 -57.18
CA LYS A 85 -12.83 38.34 -56.02
C LYS A 85 -13.94 38.87 -55.11
N ASP A 86 -15.17 38.92 -55.59
CA ASP A 86 -16.31 39.47 -54.86
C ASP A 86 -16.90 38.42 -53.88
N VAL A 87 -16.42 37.17 -53.96
CA VAL A 87 -16.78 36.05 -53.08
C VAL A 87 -15.96 36.07 -51.79
N ILE A 88 -16.63 36.03 -50.65
CA ILE A 88 -15.98 35.98 -49.32
C ILE A 88 -15.86 34.53 -48.88
N VAL A 89 -14.62 34.09 -48.57
CA VAL A 89 -14.32 32.71 -48.12
C VAL A 89 -13.74 32.74 -46.70
N SER A 90 -14.47 32.19 -45.75
CA SER A 90 -14.00 31.92 -44.38
C SER A 90 -13.53 30.47 -44.29
N ARG A 91 -12.27 30.23 -43.90
CA ARG A 91 -11.71 28.87 -43.77
C ARG A 91 -11.85 28.37 -42.34
N VAL A 92 -12.42 27.18 -42.17
CA VAL A 92 -12.55 26.53 -40.86
C VAL A 92 -11.22 25.86 -40.49
N LYS A 93 -10.68 26.18 -39.32
CA LYS A 93 -9.34 25.73 -38.89
C LYS A 93 -9.38 24.36 -38.22
N ASN A 94 -9.53 23.29 -39.01
CA ASN A 94 -9.46 21.92 -38.50
C ASN A 94 -7.99 21.50 -38.23
N ARG A 95 -7.45 21.90 -37.07
CA ARG A 95 -6.14 21.42 -36.62
C ARG A 95 -6.28 19.99 -36.08
N ARG A 96 -5.57 19.03 -36.67
CA ARG A 96 -5.41 17.69 -36.11
C ARG A 96 -4.24 17.74 -35.14
N TYR A 97 -4.49 17.55 -33.85
CA TYR A 97 -3.43 17.30 -32.88
C TYR A 97 -3.05 15.82 -32.93
N THR A 98 -1.76 15.50 -32.91
CA THR A 98 -1.31 14.12 -32.63
C THR A 98 -1.42 13.85 -31.14
N MET A 99 -1.45 12.59 -30.69
CA MET A 99 -1.41 12.29 -29.23
C MET A 99 -0.21 12.97 -28.53
N LYS A 100 0.90 13.15 -29.23
CA LYS A 100 2.09 13.87 -28.76
C LYS A 100 1.88 15.40 -28.65
N ASP A 101 1.04 15.98 -29.50
CA ASP A 101 0.67 17.40 -29.40
C ASP A 101 -0.45 17.63 -28.39
N ILE A 102 -1.34 16.65 -28.19
CA ILE A 102 -2.33 16.64 -27.11
C ILE A 102 -1.60 16.58 -25.76
N GLY A 103 -0.71 15.62 -25.53
CA GLY A 103 0.07 15.54 -24.27
C GLY A 103 0.89 16.81 -23.99
N LYS A 104 1.46 17.46 -25.02
CA LYS A 104 2.13 18.77 -24.86
C LYS A 104 1.19 19.93 -24.57
N LEU A 105 -0.05 19.87 -25.04
CA LEU A 105 -1.06 20.87 -24.73
C LEU A 105 -1.64 20.65 -23.34
N ASP A 106 -1.81 19.39 -22.93
CA ASP A 106 -2.24 18.95 -21.61
C ASP A 106 -1.23 19.41 -20.55
N GLN A 107 0.04 19.01 -20.68
CA GLN A 107 1.15 19.51 -19.84
C GLN A 107 1.17 21.05 -19.77
N ARG A 108 0.95 21.74 -20.90
CA ARG A 108 0.95 23.21 -20.91
C ARG A 108 -0.32 23.81 -20.29
N VAL A 109 -1.47 23.15 -20.38
CA VAL A 109 -2.72 23.57 -19.72
C VAL A 109 -2.58 23.37 -18.22
N GLN A 110 -2.09 22.21 -17.76
CA GLN A 110 -1.74 21.93 -16.37
C GLN A 110 -0.77 22.98 -15.80
N HIS A 111 0.31 23.32 -16.53
CA HIS A 111 1.24 24.38 -16.10
C HIS A 111 0.55 25.75 -16.03
N VAL A 112 -0.33 26.09 -16.98
CA VAL A 112 -1.09 27.34 -16.93
C VAL A 112 -2.07 27.36 -15.76
N GLU A 113 -2.75 26.25 -15.47
CA GLU A 113 -3.66 26.09 -14.34
C GLU A 113 -2.91 26.25 -13.00
N TYR A 114 -1.74 25.62 -12.86
CA TYR A 114 -0.82 25.81 -11.72
C TYR A 114 -0.48 27.29 -11.50
N TYR A 115 -0.03 27.98 -12.56
CA TYR A 115 0.29 29.42 -12.45
C TYR A 115 -0.95 30.28 -12.16
N THR A 116 -2.16 29.91 -12.61
CA THR A 116 -3.38 30.66 -12.26
C THR A 116 -3.83 30.47 -10.82
N ALA A 117 -3.61 29.28 -10.23
CA ALA A 117 -3.94 29.03 -8.83
C ALA A 117 -3.03 29.83 -7.89
N LEU A 118 -1.72 29.80 -8.14
CA LEU A 118 -0.73 30.59 -7.38
C LEU A 118 -1.03 32.10 -7.49
N ASN A 119 -1.34 32.56 -8.70
CA ASN A 119 -1.69 33.96 -8.96
C ASN A 119 -2.92 34.42 -8.16
N MET A 120 -3.91 33.57 -7.86
CA MET A 120 -5.07 34.03 -7.10
C MET A 120 -4.73 34.41 -5.65
N LEU A 121 -3.94 33.61 -4.94
CA LEU A 121 -3.59 33.91 -3.55
C LEU A 121 -2.49 34.98 -3.47
N GLU A 122 -1.54 34.99 -4.41
CA GLU A 122 -0.57 36.09 -4.59
C GLU A 122 -1.26 37.43 -4.90
N ARG A 123 -2.26 37.45 -5.79
CA ARG A 123 -3.03 38.66 -6.14
C ARG A 123 -3.91 39.11 -4.98
N ASP A 124 -4.48 38.19 -4.21
CA ASP A 124 -5.26 38.57 -3.03
C ASP A 124 -4.33 39.20 -1.97
N ALA A 125 -3.10 38.69 -1.79
CA ALA A 125 -2.04 39.34 -0.99
C ALA A 125 -1.52 40.67 -1.58
N GLU A 126 -1.42 40.78 -2.91
CA GLU A 126 -1.06 42.02 -3.63
C GLU A 126 -2.14 43.10 -3.45
N SER A 127 -3.42 42.71 -3.51
CA SER A 127 -4.56 43.62 -3.35
C SER A 127 -4.88 43.98 -1.89
N PHE A 128 -4.31 43.27 -0.91
CA PHE A 128 -4.52 43.54 0.51
C PHE A 128 -3.94 44.90 0.93
N GLU A 129 -4.81 45.87 1.20
CA GLU A 129 -4.39 47.22 1.62
C GLU A 129 -4.22 47.30 3.14
N ILE A 130 -3.00 47.64 3.59
CA ILE A 130 -2.74 47.98 5.00
C ILE A 130 -2.86 49.50 5.12
N GLN A 131 -3.82 49.97 5.91
CA GLN A 131 -4.02 51.40 6.18
C GLN A 131 -3.26 51.83 7.44
N ASP A 132 -2.86 53.10 7.49
CA ASP A 132 -2.37 53.74 8.72
C ASP A 132 -3.54 54.27 9.58
N ALA A 133 -3.21 54.81 10.75
CA ALA A 133 -4.17 55.44 11.66
C ALA A 133 -4.99 56.60 11.05
N ASN A 134 -4.59 57.13 9.89
CA ASN A 134 -5.26 58.20 9.16
C ASN A 134 -6.09 57.68 7.97
N GLY A 135 -6.09 56.37 7.72
CA GLY A 135 -6.76 55.74 6.57
C GLY A 135 -6.00 55.84 5.25
N LEU A 136 -4.69 56.14 5.27
CA LEU A 136 -3.83 56.12 4.09
C LEU A 136 -3.15 54.76 3.94
N ASN A 137 -3.08 54.24 2.72
CA ASN A 137 -2.43 52.96 2.45
C ASN A 137 -0.91 53.06 2.65
N ARG A 138 -0.38 52.21 3.54
CA ARG A 138 1.06 52.00 3.74
C ARG A 138 1.62 51.20 2.57
N PHE A 139 2.82 51.56 2.13
CA PHE A 139 3.52 50.85 1.06
C PHE A 139 3.99 49.47 1.54
N LYS A 140 3.83 48.43 0.71
CA LYS A 140 4.32 47.07 0.97
C LYS A 140 5.61 46.85 0.21
N SER A 141 6.72 46.63 0.91
CA SER A 141 8.03 46.39 0.28
C SER A 141 8.18 44.99 -0.34
N GLY A 142 7.33 44.04 0.04
CA GLY A 142 7.26 42.67 -0.47
C GLY A 142 6.23 41.83 0.30
N PHE A 143 5.98 40.60 -0.15
CA PHE A 143 5.17 39.61 0.56
C PHE A 143 5.56 38.19 0.15
N ILE A 144 5.22 37.21 0.98
CA ILE A 144 5.34 35.76 0.70
C ILE A 144 3.98 35.11 0.96
N VAL A 145 3.68 34.05 0.20
CA VAL A 145 2.45 33.26 0.30
C VAL A 145 2.83 31.79 0.17
N ASP A 146 2.31 30.94 1.06
CA ASP A 146 2.26 29.49 0.86
C ASP A 146 0.79 29.05 0.84
N ASP A 147 0.47 28.12 -0.06
CA ASP A 147 -0.83 27.46 -0.16
C ASP A 147 -0.76 25.98 0.27
N PHE A 148 0.39 25.53 0.79
CA PHE A 148 0.67 24.16 1.21
C PHE A 148 0.35 23.09 0.15
N SER A 149 0.48 23.45 -1.14
CA SER A 149 0.42 22.48 -2.24
C SER A 149 1.67 21.58 -2.33
N GLY A 150 2.73 21.93 -1.61
CA GLY A 150 3.97 21.15 -1.47
C GLY A 150 5.06 21.97 -0.78
N HIS A 151 6.24 21.40 -0.58
CA HIS A 151 7.29 22.03 0.24
C HIS A 151 8.07 23.18 -0.42
N ARG A 152 7.70 23.62 -1.63
CA ARG A 152 8.48 24.58 -2.45
C ARG A 152 8.82 25.88 -1.73
N VAL A 153 7.86 26.43 -0.97
CA VAL A 153 7.96 27.73 -0.28
C VAL A 153 8.69 27.60 1.06
N GLY A 154 8.63 26.42 1.68
CA GLY A 154 9.35 26.09 2.90
C GLY A 154 10.84 25.89 2.67
N ASP A 155 11.65 26.14 3.70
CA ASP A 155 13.09 25.93 3.67
C ASP A 155 13.47 24.49 4.06
N THR A 156 13.26 23.58 3.12
CA THR A 156 13.48 22.14 3.29
C THR A 156 14.92 21.73 3.60
N LEU A 157 15.89 22.62 3.38
CA LEU A 157 17.30 22.34 3.64
C LEU A 157 17.70 22.70 5.09
N HIS A 158 16.87 23.45 5.80
CA HIS A 158 17.11 23.80 7.19
C HIS A 158 16.86 22.59 8.10
N LYS A 159 17.78 22.32 9.04
CA LYS A 159 17.70 21.14 9.95
C LYS A 159 16.47 21.12 10.85
N ASP A 160 15.90 22.30 11.10
CA ASP A 160 14.67 22.44 11.88
C ASP A 160 13.40 22.39 11.04
N TYR A 161 13.47 22.14 9.73
CA TYR A 161 12.28 21.96 8.88
C TYR A 161 11.62 20.60 9.15
N LYS A 162 10.85 20.54 10.23
CA LYS A 162 10.29 19.33 10.87
C LYS A 162 8.77 19.35 10.80
N ASN A 163 8.18 19.12 9.62
CA ASN A 163 6.74 19.17 9.40
C ASN A 163 6.25 18.18 8.34
N SER A 164 4.93 18.04 8.24
CA SER A 164 4.22 17.27 7.21
C SER A 164 3.27 18.18 6.42
N ILE A 165 3.06 17.89 5.13
CA ILE A 165 2.08 18.59 4.29
C ILE A 165 1.08 17.58 3.70
N ASP A 166 -0.20 17.80 3.92
CA ASP A 166 -1.28 17.13 3.18
C ASP A 166 -1.50 17.90 1.87
N MET A 167 -0.83 17.46 0.80
CA MET A 167 -0.89 18.10 -0.52
C MET A 167 -2.29 18.03 -1.16
N GLN A 168 -3.15 17.10 -0.72
CA GLN A 168 -4.52 16.97 -1.22
C GLN A 168 -5.46 17.97 -0.54
N LYS A 169 -5.32 18.14 0.79
CA LYS A 169 -6.13 19.09 1.58
C LYS A 169 -5.56 20.49 1.66
N LYS A 170 -4.29 20.68 1.26
CA LYS A 170 -3.53 21.92 1.44
C LYS A 170 -3.38 22.32 2.92
N GLU A 171 -3.04 21.34 3.75
CA GLU A 171 -2.86 21.52 5.20
C GLU A 171 -1.41 21.26 5.63
N LEU A 172 -0.84 22.20 6.39
CA LEU A 172 0.36 21.96 7.20
C LEU A 172 -0.02 21.12 8.44
N ARG A 173 0.82 20.13 8.77
CA ARG A 173 0.63 19.19 9.89
C ARG A 173 1.96 18.94 10.61
N PRO A 174 1.95 18.48 11.88
CA PRO A 174 3.13 17.93 12.52
C PRO A 174 3.68 16.75 11.73
N PHE A 175 4.97 16.47 11.88
CA PHE A 175 5.57 15.25 11.37
C PHE A 175 4.90 14.01 12.00
N ALA A 176 4.78 12.88 11.28
CA ALA A 176 4.15 11.67 11.81
C ALA A 176 4.90 10.37 11.47
N VAL A 177 4.97 9.46 12.44
CA VAL A 177 5.66 8.16 12.32
C VAL A 177 4.62 7.04 12.22
N PRO A 178 4.36 6.47 11.03
CA PRO A 178 3.48 5.32 10.87
C PRO A 178 4.17 4.03 11.31
N LYS A 179 3.50 3.20 12.11
CA LYS A 179 3.92 1.83 12.45
C LYS A 179 2.84 0.82 12.05
N GLY A 180 3.18 -0.08 11.14
CA GLY A 180 2.30 -1.19 10.73
C GLY A 180 2.43 -2.38 11.69
N ILE A 181 1.35 -2.73 12.38
CA ILE A 181 1.27 -3.92 13.26
C ILE A 181 0.30 -4.93 12.68
N ARG A 182 0.70 -6.21 12.62
CA ARG A 182 -0.17 -7.29 12.15
C ARG A 182 -1.34 -7.53 13.10
N LEU A 183 -2.50 -7.89 12.58
CA LEU A 183 -3.65 -8.33 13.36
C LEU A 183 -3.77 -9.85 13.32
N ILE A 184 -4.17 -10.44 14.45
CA ILE A 184 -4.35 -11.88 14.62
C ILE A 184 -5.75 -12.17 15.17
N GLU A 185 -6.33 -13.30 14.78
CA GLU A 185 -7.59 -13.78 15.32
C GLU A 185 -7.45 -14.02 16.85
N SER A 186 -8.37 -13.47 17.66
CA SER A 186 -8.32 -13.67 19.12
C SER A 186 -8.71 -15.09 19.54
N VAL A 187 -9.38 -15.81 18.66
CA VAL A 187 -9.84 -17.19 18.81
C VAL A 187 -9.00 -18.08 17.90
N SER A 188 -8.60 -19.26 18.38
CA SER A 188 -7.76 -20.19 17.62
C SER A 188 -8.36 -21.57 17.40
N THR A 189 -9.55 -21.84 17.95
CA THR A 189 -10.19 -23.17 17.92
C THR A 189 -11.62 -23.12 17.41
N ASP A 190 -12.01 -24.12 16.63
CA ASP A 190 -13.29 -24.12 15.90
C ASP A 190 -14.52 -24.13 16.82
N SER A 191 -14.42 -24.76 18.00
CA SER A 191 -15.49 -24.72 19.01
C SER A 191 -15.76 -23.32 19.54
N LEU A 192 -14.72 -22.49 19.65
CA LEU A 192 -14.85 -21.09 20.08
C LEU A 192 -15.31 -20.20 18.91
N ARG A 193 -14.87 -20.47 17.67
CA ARG A 193 -15.36 -19.79 16.45
C ARG A 193 -16.86 -19.99 16.28
N ALA A 194 -17.33 -21.24 16.36
CA ALA A 194 -18.74 -21.58 16.33
C ALA A 194 -19.54 -20.91 17.46
N SER A 195 -18.96 -20.81 18.67
CA SER A 195 -19.57 -20.09 19.80
C SER A 195 -19.66 -18.57 19.57
N ALA A 196 -18.81 -18.01 18.71
CA ALA A 196 -18.81 -16.62 18.29
C ALA A 196 -19.56 -16.38 16.96
N GLY A 197 -20.22 -17.41 16.41
CA GLY A 197 -21.08 -17.30 15.22
C GLY A 197 -20.32 -17.19 13.89
N TYR A 198 -19.10 -17.71 13.78
CA TYR A 198 -18.35 -17.74 12.51
C TYR A 198 -17.54 -19.03 12.34
N GLN A 199 -17.00 -19.24 11.14
CA GLN A 199 -16.18 -20.39 10.77
C GLN A 199 -14.97 -19.92 9.95
N LYS A 200 -13.81 -20.55 10.16
CA LYS A 200 -12.62 -20.38 9.32
C LYS A 200 -12.45 -21.62 8.44
N THR A 201 -12.28 -21.44 7.12
CA THR A 201 -12.10 -22.53 6.15
C THR A 201 -10.96 -22.16 5.20
N GLY A 202 -9.80 -22.82 5.37
CA GLY A 202 -8.53 -22.33 4.82
C GLY A 202 -8.22 -20.96 5.40
N ASP A 203 -7.88 -20.00 4.56
CA ASP A 203 -7.53 -18.63 5.00
C ASP A 203 -8.74 -17.69 5.16
N LEU A 204 -9.93 -18.12 4.75
CA LEU A 204 -11.14 -17.31 4.75
C LEU A 204 -11.98 -17.53 6.02
N ILE A 205 -12.45 -16.43 6.61
CA ILE A 205 -13.49 -16.43 7.64
C ILE A 205 -14.84 -16.07 7.00
N THR A 206 -15.85 -16.88 7.29
CA THR A 206 -17.25 -16.70 6.86
C THR A 206 -18.21 -16.95 8.03
N LEU A 207 -19.51 -16.76 7.82
CA LEU A 207 -20.53 -17.36 8.68
C LEU A 207 -20.39 -18.90 8.68
N PRO A 208 -20.90 -19.60 9.72
CA PRO A 208 -20.94 -21.06 9.74
C PRO A 208 -21.88 -21.56 8.65
N TYR A 209 -21.59 -22.70 8.04
CA TYR A 209 -22.42 -23.27 6.99
C TYR A 209 -22.57 -24.79 7.09
N GLU A 210 -23.70 -25.29 6.56
CA GLU A 210 -23.86 -26.70 6.21
C GLU A 210 -23.55 -26.90 4.72
N GLU A 211 -22.95 -28.03 4.38
CA GLU A 211 -22.66 -28.38 2.99
C GLU A 211 -23.85 -29.10 2.35
N VAL A 212 -24.45 -28.47 1.33
CA VAL A 212 -25.69 -28.93 0.68
C VAL A 212 -25.42 -29.25 -0.79
N VAL A 213 -26.05 -30.31 -1.30
CA VAL A 213 -26.03 -30.63 -2.74
C VAL A 213 -26.73 -29.53 -3.51
N PHE A 214 -25.99 -28.84 -4.37
CA PHE A 214 -26.52 -27.81 -5.26
C PHE A 214 -27.02 -28.42 -6.56
N GLN A 215 -26.19 -29.25 -7.20
CA GLN A 215 -26.50 -29.82 -8.50
C GLN A 215 -25.83 -31.18 -8.67
N GLU A 216 -26.56 -32.15 -9.19
CA GLU A 216 -26.06 -33.51 -9.41
C GLU A 216 -26.45 -34.05 -10.78
N GLN A 217 -25.57 -34.91 -11.28
CA GLN A 217 -25.85 -35.86 -12.32
C GLN A 217 -25.71 -37.24 -11.66
N PRO A 218 -26.80 -38.02 -11.47
CA PRO A 218 -26.75 -39.28 -10.72
C PRO A 218 -26.61 -40.56 -11.57
N TYR A 219 -26.81 -40.48 -12.89
CA TYR A 219 -26.91 -41.65 -13.78
C TYR A 219 -25.55 -42.05 -14.35
N ALA A 220 -25.29 -43.34 -14.54
CA ALA A 220 -24.09 -43.82 -15.22
C ALA A 220 -24.42 -45.01 -16.12
N SER A 221 -23.88 -45.03 -17.34
CA SER A 221 -24.04 -46.16 -18.28
C SER A 221 -22.72 -46.68 -18.84
N ARG A 222 -21.69 -45.83 -18.85
CA ARG A 222 -20.41 -46.11 -19.49
C ARG A 222 -19.26 -45.48 -18.69
N VAL A 223 -18.04 -45.96 -18.94
CA VAL A 223 -16.81 -45.35 -18.42
C VAL A 223 -16.06 -44.63 -19.53
N GLU A 224 -15.51 -43.46 -19.22
CA GLU A 224 -14.66 -42.67 -20.13
C GLU A 224 -13.32 -42.41 -19.44
N ARG A 225 -12.23 -42.31 -20.21
CA ARG A 225 -10.92 -41.93 -19.67
C ARG A 225 -10.86 -40.44 -19.33
N VAL A 226 -10.19 -40.09 -18.25
CA VAL A 226 -9.88 -38.68 -17.91
C VAL A 226 -8.92 -38.05 -18.92
N THR A 227 -7.97 -38.84 -19.43
CA THR A 227 -7.13 -38.49 -20.59
C THR A 227 -6.93 -39.70 -21.51
N PRO A 228 -7.00 -39.55 -22.85
CA PRO A 228 -6.77 -40.62 -23.81
C PRO A 228 -5.30 -41.07 -23.94
N VAL A 229 -4.32 -40.22 -23.57
CA VAL A 229 -2.89 -40.40 -23.86
C VAL A 229 -2.04 -40.24 -22.59
N LEU A 230 -0.92 -40.96 -22.52
CA LEU A 230 0.11 -40.76 -21.49
C LEU A 230 0.87 -39.46 -21.77
N VAL A 231 0.78 -38.50 -20.85
CA VAL A 231 1.41 -37.18 -20.96
C VAL A 231 2.79 -37.25 -20.31
N SER A 232 3.84 -36.94 -21.08
CA SER A 232 5.24 -37.04 -20.61
C SER A 232 5.83 -35.74 -20.06
N THR A 233 5.04 -34.67 -19.94
CA THR A 233 5.46 -33.35 -19.45
C THR A 233 5.18 -33.22 -17.94
N TRP A 234 6.23 -33.04 -17.14
CA TRP A 234 6.15 -32.99 -15.67
C TRP A 234 6.37 -31.57 -15.17
N VAL A 235 5.33 -30.73 -15.29
CA VAL A 235 5.32 -29.38 -14.72
C VAL A 235 4.71 -29.46 -13.33
N GLY A 236 5.53 -29.19 -12.32
CA GLY A 236 5.07 -29.19 -10.94
C GLY A 236 4.29 -27.91 -10.59
N ILE A 237 3.69 -27.91 -9.41
CA ILE A 237 3.00 -26.78 -8.78
C ILE A 237 3.65 -26.55 -7.42
N ILE A 238 3.78 -25.30 -6.96
CA ILE A 238 4.31 -24.95 -5.63
C ILE A 238 3.37 -23.95 -4.96
N ASP A 239 3.00 -24.26 -3.73
CA ASP A 239 2.28 -23.37 -2.82
C ASP A 239 3.23 -22.93 -1.69
N LEU A 240 3.06 -21.70 -1.18
CA LEU A 240 3.92 -21.08 -0.17
C LEU A 240 3.09 -20.62 1.04
N ASP A 241 3.60 -20.89 2.24
CA ASP A 241 3.04 -20.41 3.51
C ASP A 241 4.14 -19.77 4.39
N PRO A 242 4.13 -18.45 4.62
CA PRO A 242 3.22 -17.47 4.01
C PRO A 242 3.58 -17.19 2.54
N ALA A 243 2.58 -16.87 1.72
CA ALA A 243 2.78 -16.52 0.30
C ALA A 243 3.44 -15.15 0.05
N GLY A 244 3.62 -14.35 1.11
CA GLY A 244 4.26 -13.04 1.06
C GLY A 244 4.53 -12.46 2.43
N ASP A 245 5.11 -11.27 2.47
CA ASP A 245 5.52 -10.57 3.68
C ASP A 245 5.48 -9.04 3.47
N GLU A 246 4.96 -8.31 4.45
CA GLU A 246 4.80 -6.86 4.46
C GLU A 246 5.50 -6.27 5.70
N TRP A 247 6.44 -5.33 5.53
CA TRP A 247 7.17 -4.74 6.66
C TRP A 247 7.74 -3.34 6.40
N PHE A 248 8.13 -2.70 7.50
CA PHE A 248 8.83 -1.41 7.54
C PHE A 248 10.24 -1.62 8.06
N GLU A 249 11.20 -0.88 7.52
CA GLU A 249 12.60 -0.90 7.95
C GLU A 249 13.21 0.50 7.88
N THR A 250 13.76 0.95 9.01
CA THR A 250 14.30 2.29 9.21
C THR A 250 15.83 2.26 9.27
N GLU A 251 16.51 2.22 8.11
CA GLU A 251 17.98 2.17 8.05
C GLU A 251 18.60 2.93 6.84
N MET A 252 19.71 3.61 7.13
CA MET A 252 20.46 4.60 6.34
C MET A 252 21.03 4.12 4.98
N ALA A 253 21.19 5.03 4.00
CA ALA A 253 21.90 4.81 2.72
C ALA A 253 22.57 6.12 2.18
N PRO A 254 23.50 6.10 1.18
CA PRO A 254 24.32 7.27 0.80
C PRO A 254 23.63 8.26 -0.16
N ASP A 255 24.32 9.28 -0.73
CA ASP A 255 23.92 10.73 -0.70
C ASP A 255 23.86 11.57 -2.05
N LEU A 256 22.67 12.09 -2.42
CA LEU A 256 22.21 13.18 -3.34
C LEU A 256 22.42 13.23 -4.89
N ILE A 257 21.33 13.43 -5.67
CA ILE A 257 21.28 14.26 -6.93
C ILE A 257 19.97 15.08 -7.06
N ILE A 258 20.11 16.28 -7.65
CA ILE A 258 19.19 17.43 -7.69
C ILE A 258 17.90 17.25 -8.52
N ASN A 259 16.79 17.74 -7.94
CA ASN A 259 15.47 17.92 -8.57
C ASN A 259 15.36 19.28 -9.32
N VAL A 260 14.54 19.37 -10.37
CA VAL A 260 14.34 20.60 -11.17
C VAL A 260 13.23 21.51 -10.63
N GLU A 261 12.30 20.97 -9.82
CA GLU A 261 11.04 21.66 -9.49
C GLU A 261 10.76 21.86 -7.99
N GLY A 262 11.69 21.49 -7.09
CA GLY A 262 11.67 21.88 -5.68
C GLY A 262 10.66 21.18 -4.75
N ASN A 263 9.57 20.62 -5.28
CA ASN A 263 8.47 20.06 -4.48
C ASN A 263 8.84 18.82 -3.65
N PHE A 264 9.94 18.13 -4.00
CA PHE A 264 10.42 16.91 -3.34
C PHE A 264 11.73 17.11 -2.58
N ASP A 265 12.15 18.36 -2.33
CA ASP A 265 13.46 18.64 -1.74
C ASP A 265 13.55 18.14 -0.28
N THR A 266 12.41 17.93 0.41
CA THR A 266 12.36 17.21 1.70
C THR A 266 12.86 15.77 1.65
N PHE A 267 12.74 15.10 0.49
CA PHE A 267 13.27 13.76 0.27
C PHE A 267 14.76 13.75 -0.10
N THR A 268 15.39 14.94 -0.17
CA THR A 268 16.82 15.12 -0.48
C THR A 268 17.60 15.81 0.65
N ALA A 269 16.92 16.22 1.73
CA ALA A 269 17.54 16.87 2.89
C ALA A 269 17.82 15.85 4.02
N GLU A 270 18.57 16.25 5.06
CA GLU A 270 18.90 15.44 6.26
C GLU A 270 17.66 15.03 7.11
N ASN A 271 16.44 15.24 6.61
CA ASN A 271 15.20 14.76 7.21
C ASN A 271 15.07 13.24 7.04
N GLN A 272 15.62 12.50 8.00
CA GLN A 272 15.70 11.03 8.08
C GLN A 272 14.39 10.24 7.87
N ASP A 273 13.27 10.94 7.91
CA ASP A 273 11.94 10.43 8.23
C ASP A 273 10.98 10.77 7.04
N ALA A 274 11.52 10.99 5.83
CA ALA A 274 10.89 11.72 4.71
C ALA A 274 9.48 11.28 4.28
N VAL A 275 9.07 10.02 4.49
CA VAL A 275 7.68 9.56 4.23
C VAL A 275 6.67 10.32 5.09
N GLY A 276 7.03 10.66 6.33
CA GLY A 276 6.17 11.44 7.23
C GLY A 276 6.09 12.93 6.88
N THR A 277 6.90 13.46 5.95
CA THR A 277 6.73 14.85 5.47
C THR A 277 5.56 15.00 4.51
N VAL A 278 5.01 13.90 3.97
CA VAL A 278 3.81 13.91 3.13
C VAL A 278 2.68 13.18 3.86
N TRP A 279 1.68 13.94 4.30
CA TRP A 279 0.56 13.38 5.04
C TRP A 279 -0.32 12.49 4.15
N ASN A 280 -0.96 11.46 4.73
CA ASN A 280 -1.66 10.37 4.05
C ASN A 280 -0.81 9.50 3.10
N ALA A 281 0.52 9.67 3.03
CA ALA A 281 1.37 8.83 2.15
C ALA A 281 1.19 7.32 2.40
N TRP A 282 0.96 6.90 3.66
CA TRP A 282 0.68 5.51 4.00
C TRP A 282 -0.58 4.95 3.30
N GLN A 283 -1.59 5.77 3.01
CA GLN A 283 -2.80 5.29 2.33
C GLN A 283 -2.48 4.89 0.88
N THR A 284 -1.74 5.72 0.15
CA THR A 284 -1.40 5.46 -1.27
C THR A 284 -0.34 4.38 -1.45
N VAL A 285 0.40 4.06 -0.38
CA VAL A 285 1.43 3.02 -0.34
C VAL A 285 0.86 1.67 0.11
N TRP A 286 -0.07 1.64 1.06
CA TRP A 286 -0.64 0.39 1.60
C TRP A 286 -1.84 -0.12 0.79
N SER A 287 -2.80 0.74 0.46
CA SER A 287 -3.96 0.34 -0.35
C SER A 287 -3.83 0.89 -1.79
N GLY A 288 -4.11 0.02 -2.76
CA GLY A 288 -4.25 0.47 -4.15
C GLY A 288 -5.42 1.46 -4.23
N VAL A 289 -5.12 2.74 -4.42
CA VAL A 289 -6.09 3.84 -4.35
C VAL A 289 -7.29 3.57 -5.26
N THR A 290 -8.45 3.29 -4.68
CA THR A 290 -9.72 3.17 -5.42
C THR A 290 -10.30 4.55 -5.71
N GLY A 291 -9.65 5.28 -6.61
CA GLY A 291 -10.13 6.59 -7.10
C GLY A 291 -11.39 6.44 -7.96
N ALA A 292 -12.56 6.71 -7.38
CA ALA A 292 -13.84 6.63 -8.08
C ALA A 292 -14.19 7.95 -8.79
N SER A 293 -13.90 8.05 -10.09
CA SER A 293 -14.27 9.20 -10.92
C SER A 293 -15.74 9.14 -11.38
N THR A 294 -16.50 10.22 -11.18
CA THR A 294 -17.88 10.34 -11.66
C THR A 294 -17.93 11.15 -12.95
N THR A 295 -18.36 10.55 -14.07
CA THR A 295 -18.72 11.27 -15.29
C THR A 295 -20.24 11.36 -15.43
N ARG A 296 -20.78 12.58 -15.55
CA ARG A 296 -22.22 12.81 -15.82
C ARG A 296 -22.49 12.75 -17.32
N THR A 297 -23.27 11.76 -17.76
CA THR A 297 -23.91 11.75 -19.09
C THR A 297 -25.42 11.59 -18.89
N GLY A 298 -26.22 12.46 -19.51
CA GLY A 298 -27.64 12.59 -19.18
C GLY A 298 -28.52 11.48 -19.77
N GLY A 299 -29.57 11.07 -19.02
CA GLY A 299 -30.66 10.27 -19.59
C GLY A 299 -31.21 9.09 -18.80
N GLY A 300 -31.18 9.08 -17.46
CA GLY A 300 -31.88 8.04 -16.67
C GLY A 300 -31.52 8.04 -15.19
N THR A 301 -32.52 8.03 -14.30
CA THR A 301 -32.30 8.08 -12.85
C THR A 301 -32.12 6.67 -12.28
N ARG A 302 -30.90 6.34 -11.85
CA ARG A 302 -30.62 5.21 -10.95
C ARG A 302 -30.12 5.78 -9.62
N THR A 303 -30.91 5.61 -8.56
CA THR A 303 -30.54 6.04 -7.21
C THR A 303 -29.78 4.93 -6.51
N VAL A 304 -28.58 5.22 -6.01
CA VAL A 304 -27.87 4.40 -5.03
C VAL A 304 -27.60 5.30 -3.83
N THR A 305 -28.01 4.86 -2.65
CA THR A 305 -27.87 5.62 -1.41
C THR A 305 -26.65 5.15 -0.64
N THR A 306 -25.67 6.02 -0.47
CA THR A 306 -24.64 5.90 0.57
C THR A 306 -24.56 7.22 1.34
N SER A 307 -24.38 7.14 2.66
CA SER A 307 -24.49 8.29 3.56
C SER A 307 -23.29 9.22 3.43
N ARG A 308 -23.50 10.39 2.82
CA ARG A 308 -22.60 11.54 2.87
C ARG A 308 -23.13 12.55 3.89
N THR A 309 -22.31 12.94 4.86
CA THR A 309 -22.62 14.11 5.69
C THR A 309 -22.25 15.36 4.90
N ASP A 310 -23.24 15.97 4.25
CA ASP A 310 -23.03 17.27 3.59
C ASP A 310 -22.82 18.37 4.64
N LEU A 311 -21.66 19.02 4.62
CA LEU A 311 -21.45 20.29 5.30
C LEU A 311 -21.70 21.44 4.31
N GLN A 312 -22.74 22.23 4.57
CA GLN A 312 -22.99 23.46 3.85
C GLN A 312 -21.95 24.52 4.24
N ARG A 313 -21.21 25.03 3.26
CA ARG A 313 -20.52 26.33 3.38
C ARG A 313 -20.91 27.21 2.20
N THR A 314 -21.58 28.32 2.48
CA THR A 314 -22.06 29.25 1.44
C THR A 314 -20.91 30.14 0.97
N GLY A 315 -20.31 29.78 -0.17
CA GLY A 315 -19.31 30.57 -0.86
C GLY A 315 -19.07 29.99 -2.26
N ILE A 316 -18.93 30.85 -3.27
CA ILE A 316 -18.64 30.40 -4.64
C ILE A 316 -17.14 30.10 -4.71
N GLN A 317 -16.77 28.83 -4.54
CA GLN A 317 -15.41 28.36 -4.73
C GLN A 317 -15.34 27.52 -6.02
N THR A 318 -14.47 27.91 -6.95
CA THR A 318 -14.15 27.10 -8.12
C THR A 318 -13.07 26.10 -7.72
N GLU A 319 -13.48 24.85 -7.54
CA GLU A 319 -12.61 23.72 -7.21
C GLU A 319 -11.83 23.27 -8.45
N ILE A 320 -10.50 23.38 -8.38
CA ILE A 320 -9.55 22.72 -9.30
C ILE A 320 -8.60 21.92 -8.42
N VAL A 321 -8.81 20.61 -8.36
CA VAL A 321 -7.93 19.68 -7.66
C VAL A 321 -6.75 19.37 -8.57
N ALA A 322 -5.53 19.53 -8.07
CA ALA A 322 -4.35 19.01 -8.76
C ALA A 322 -4.38 17.48 -8.66
N GLN A 323 -4.77 16.81 -9.76
CA GLN A 323 -4.66 15.36 -9.85
C GLN A 323 -3.17 14.99 -9.91
N ILE A 324 -2.71 14.20 -8.94
CA ILE A 324 -1.35 13.62 -8.95
C ILE A 324 -1.36 12.52 -10.02
N ASP A 325 -1.15 12.90 -11.28
CA ASP A 325 -1.14 11.95 -12.39
C ASP A 325 0.17 11.17 -12.43
N LEU A 326 0.06 9.89 -12.07
CA LEU A 326 1.07 8.86 -12.28
C LEU A 326 1.27 8.66 -13.80
N GLU A 327 2.28 9.31 -14.38
CA GLU A 327 2.58 9.15 -15.79
C GLU A 327 3.07 7.72 -16.08
N SER A 328 2.17 6.89 -16.61
CA SER A 328 2.47 5.51 -17.03
C SER A 328 3.29 5.51 -18.32
N GLN A 329 4.58 5.85 -18.19
CA GLN A 329 5.57 5.67 -19.24
C GLN A 329 6.02 4.20 -19.27
N GLY A 330 5.65 3.51 -20.36
CA GLY A 330 5.79 2.06 -20.49
C GLY A 330 7.20 1.54 -20.17
N THR A 331 7.27 0.60 -19.22
CA THR A 331 8.45 -0.22 -18.89
C THR A 331 9.78 0.53 -18.72
N LYS A 332 9.78 1.64 -17.98
CA LYS A 332 10.96 2.00 -17.18
C LYS A 332 10.55 2.63 -15.84
N VAL A 333 10.66 1.84 -14.78
CA VAL A 333 10.34 2.26 -13.40
C VAL A 333 11.24 3.44 -12.99
N ILE A 334 10.60 4.51 -12.48
CA ILE A 334 11.23 5.60 -11.73
C ILE A 334 10.73 5.45 -10.27
N GLN A 335 11.54 5.86 -9.31
CA GLN A 335 11.57 5.30 -7.94
C GLN A 335 10.25 5.33 -7.14
N ARG A 336 10.01 4.21 -6.45
CA ARG A 336 9.33 4.12 -5.16
C ARG A 336 10.39 3.68 -4.13
N ALA A 337 10.37 4.21 -2.91
CA ALA A 337 11.29 3.81 -1.84
C ALA A 337 10.85 2.48 -1.18
N PHE A 338 11.02 1.38 -1.91
CA PHE A 338 10.89 0.03 -1.36
C PHE A 338 12.26 -0.46 -0.86
N ILE A 339 12.26 -1.32 0.16
CA ILE A 339 13.46 -1.99 0.68
C ILE A 339 14.09 -2.73 -0.49
N PRO A 340 15.35 -2.51 -0.88
CA PRO A 340 15.89 -3.13 -2.08
C PRO A 340 16.01 -4.65 -1.97
N PHE A 341 15.88 -5.22 -0.76
CA PHE A 341 16.02 -6.65 -0.50
C PHE A 341 14.99 -7.23 0.47
N VAL A 342 14.65 -8.51 0.31
CA VAL A 342 13.76 -9.26 1.21
C VAL A 342 14.41 -9.48 2.59
N ARG A 343 13.68 -9.23 3.68
CA ARG A 343 14.15 -9.49 5.05
C ARG A 343 14.25 -10.99 5.37
N ALA A 344 14.87 -11.31 6.51
CA ALA A 344 14.89 -12.68 7.02
C ALA A 344 13.46 -13.15 7.38
N ASN A 345 13.03 -14.27 6.82
CA ASN A 345 11.74 -14.90 7.09
C ASN A 345 11.80 -16.41 6.83
N ASN A 346 10.96 -17.21 7.48
CA ASN A 346 10.81 -18.64 7.18
C ASN A 346 9.57 -18.86 6.32
N VAL A 347 9.75 -19.46 5.15
CA VAL A 347 8.67 -19.77 4.21
C VAL A 347 8.58 -21.27 4.03
N THR A 348 7.45 -21.86 4.42
CA THR A 348 7.15 -23.26 4.13
C THR A 348 6.71 -23.38 2.67
N PHE A 349 7.19 -24.39 1.96
CA PHE A 349 6.72 -24.71 0.62
C PHE A 349 6.23 -26.16 0.55
N THR A 350 5.14 -26.35 -0.17
CA THR A 350 4.62 -27.66 -0.58
C THR A 350 4.54 -27.67 -2.10
N GLY A 351 4.72 -28.84 -2.71
CA GLY A 351 4.74 -28.95 -4.15
C GLY A 351 4.33 -30.31 -4.66
N TYR A 352 3.66 -30.30 -5.82
CA TYR A 352 2.95 -31.44 -6.37
C TYR A 352 3.25 -31.60 -7.87
N SER A 353 2.96 -32.79 -8.43
CA SER A 353 3.06 -33.08 -9.87
C SER A 353 4.47 -32.97 -10.47
N PHE A 354 5.52 -33.04 -9.65
CA PHE A 354 6.89 -33.20 -10.13
C PHE A 354 7.13 -34.62 -10.67
N TYR A 355 8.24 -34.80 -11.40
CA TYR A 355 8.68 -36.16 -11.79
C TYR A 355 8.92 -37.02 -10.53
N PRO A 356 8.42 -38.28 -10.45
CA PRO A 356 8.58 -39.13 -9.27
C PRO A 356 10.03 -39.54 -8.96
N ASN A 357 10.39 -39.59 -7.67
CA ASN A 357 11.72 -39.99 -7.17
C ASN A 357 12.91 -39.23 -7.81
N ILE A 358 12.73 -37.96 -8.15
CA ILE A 358 13.78 -37.09 -8.73
C ILE A 358 14.33 -36.15 -7.67
N ARG A 359 15.60 -35.75 -7.83
CA ARG A 359 16.19 -34.68 -7.04
C ARG A 359 15.76 -33.32 -7.57
N LEU A 360 15.35 -32.43 -6.67
CA LEU A 360 15.07 -31.03 -6.95
C LEU A 360 16.16 -30.11 -6.38
N TYR A 361 16.24 -28.91 -6.95
CA TYR A 361 17.09 -27.81 -6.51
C TYR A 361 16.24 -26.55 -6.39
N ALA A 362 16.39 -25.85 -5.27
CA ALA A 362 15.67 -24.61 -4.97
C ALA A 362 16.44 -23.37 -5.43
N PHE A 363 15.73 -22.47 -6.10
CA PHE A 363 16.20 -21.15 -6.52
C PHE A 363 15.21 -20.07 -6.06
N PHE A 364 15.74 -18.92 -5.67
CA PHE A 364 14.98 -17.74 -5.27
C PHE A 364 15.61 -16.52 -5.95
N ASP A 365 14.83 -15.77 -6.74
CA ASP A 365 15.32 -14.74 -7.67
C ASP A 365 16.51 -15.23 -8.54
N LYS A 366 16.41 -16.46 -9.07
CA LYS A 366 17.46 -17.18 -9.84
C LYS A 366 18.77 -17.47 -9.07
N GLN A 367 18.89 -17.06 -7.81
CA GLN A 367 20.02 -17.43 -6.95
C GLN A 367 19.79 -18.81 -6.34
N ASN A 368 20.84 -19.62 -6.20
CA ASN A 368 20.76 -20.95 -5.61
C ASN A 368 20.59 -20.83 -4.08
N VAL A 369 19.48 -21.32 -3.54
CA VAL A 369 19.15 -21.23 -2.10
C VAL A 369 19.15 -22.58 -1.39
N ASN A 370 19.68 -23.64 -2.01
CA ASN A 370 19.66 -24.98 -1.42
C ASN A 370 20.32 -25.03 -0.02
N ALA A 371 21.35 -24.21 0.23
CA ALA A 371 22.00 -24.10 1.54
C ALA A 371 21.07 -23.62 2.68
N TYR A 372 19.96 -22.97 2.34
CA TYR A 372 18.98 -22.36 3.24
C TYR A 372 17.64 -23.11 3.28
N VAL A 373 17.56 -24.26 2.61
CA VAL A 373 16.36 -25.10 2.58
C VAL A 373 16.55 -26.32 3.47
N THR A 374 15.53 -26.60 4.28
CA THR A 374 15.41 -27.83 5.11
C THR A 374 14.18 -28.62 4.62
N PRO A 375 14.32 -29.84 4.09
CA PRO A 375 13.19 -30.67 3.71
C PRO A 375 12.39 -31.15 4.92
N THR A 376 11.10 -31.38 4.73
CA THR A 376 10.28 -32.14 5.66
C THR A 376 10.72 -33.62 5.65
N SER A 377 10.62 -34.32 6.79
CA SER A 377 10.99 -35.75 6.88
C SER A 377 10.25 -36.60 5.83
N GLY A 378 10.94 -37.58 5.24
CA GLY A 378 10.43 -38.37 4.11
C GLY A 378 10.69 -37.80 2.70
N PHE A 379 11.15 -36.54 2.58
CA PHE A 379 11.46 -35.89 1.30
C PHE A 379 12.98 -35.77 1.00
N THR A 380 13.77 -36.68 1.57
CA THR A 380 15.21 -36.81 1.31
C THR A 380 15.65 -38.27 1.40
N THR A 381 16.80 -38.60 0.81
CA THR A 381 17.43 -39.94 0.92
C THR A 381 18.70 -39.92 1.77
N ASP A 382 18.98 -38.83 2.49
CA ASP A 382 20.15 -38.74 3.35
C ASP A 382 19.94 -39.52 4.66
N ALA A 383 21.02 -40.12 5.18
CA ALA A 383 20.97 -41.00 6.36
C ALA A 383 20.53 -40.27 7.65
N ALA A 384 20.51 -38.93 7.64
CA ALA A 384 20.01 -38.10 8.72
C ALA A 384 18.49 -38.27 9.00
N ASP A 385 17.68 -38.61 7.99
CA ASP A 385 16.23 -38.83 8.16
C ASP A 385 15.94 -40.04 9.07
N VAL A 386 16.87 -41.00 9.15
CA VAL A 386 16.80 -42.18 10.04
C VAL A 386 17.08 -41.81 11.52
N SER A 387 17.58 -40.60 11.81
CA SER A 387 17.91 -40.14 13.17
C SER A 387 17.02 -38.99 13.69
N GLY A 388 16.06 -38.49 12.90
CA GLY A 388 14.86 -37.82 13.42
C GLY A 388 14.69 -36.32 13.20
N VAL A 389 15.65 -35.58 12.61
CA VAL A 389 15.42 -34.20 12.13
C VAL A 389 16.31 -33.91 10.91
N PRO A 390 15.73 -33.64 9.71
CA PRO A 390 16.50 -33.15 8.56
C PRO A 390 17.15 -31.79 8.85
N VAL A 391 18.31 -31.55 8.25
CA VAL A 391 19.09 -30.31 8.45
C VAL A 391 19.10 -29.48 7.17
N ALA A 392 19.28 -28.16 7.28
CA ALA A 392 19.47 -27.29 6.12
C ALA A 392 20.58 -27.81 5.18
N ALA A 393 20.42 -27.56 3.88
CA ALA A 393 21.29 -28.05 2.79
C ALA A 393 21.21 -29.55 2.45
N THR A 394 20.30 -30.31 3.07
CA THR A 394 20.04 -31.71 2.67
C THR A 394 19.31 -31.80 1.32
N PRO A 395 19.50 -32.88 0.51
CA PRO A 395 18.93 -32.96 -0.82
C PRO A 395 17.39 -33.12 -0.82
N LEU A 396 16.69 -32.24 -1.54
CA LEU A 396 15.26 -32.38 -1.85
C LEU A 396 15.03 -33.51 -2.86
N ILE A 397 14.23 -34.51 -2.50
CA ILE A 397 13.87 -35.62 -3.39
C ILE A 397 12.36 -35.83 -3.35
N THR A 398 11.73 -35.91 -4.53
CA THR A 398 10.29 -36.08 -4.65
C THR A 398 9.85 -37.49 -4.26
N SER A 399 8.63 -37.61 -3.75
CA SER A 399 8.01 -38.90 -3.47
C SER A 399 7.75 -39.72 -4.75
N ALA A 400 7.28 -40.96 -4.58
CA ALA A 400 6.78 -41.78 -5.68
C ALA A 400 5.48 -41.23 -6.35
N SER A 401 4.79 -40.27 -5.71
CA SER A 401 3.64 -39.54 -6.28
C SER A 401 4.02 -38.20 -6.92
N GLY A 402 5.29 -37.78 -6.85
CA GLY A 402 5.76 -36.48 -7.38
C GLY A 402 5.54 -35.30 -6.42
N GLU A 403 5.49 -35.57 -5.11
CA GLU A 403 5.27 -34.60 -4.03
C GLU A 403 6.59 -34.16 -3.37
N ILE A 404 6.66 -32.94 -2.85
CA ILE A 404 7.80 -32.37 -2.11
C ILE A 404 7.33 -31.38 -1.03
N SER A 405 7.99 -31.34 0.13
CA SER A 405 7.76 -30.32 1.16
C SER A 405 9.05 -29.93 1.88
N GLY A 406 9.17 -28.67 2.30
CA GLY A 406 10.25 -28.17 3.14
C GLY A 406 10.07 -26.72 3.58
N VAL A 407 11.05 -26.19 4.29
CA VAL A 407 11.12 -24.80 4.75
C VAL A 407 12.33 -24.12 4.14
N LEU A 408 12.13 -22.96 3.50
CA LEU A 408 13.15 -22.01 3.10
C LEU A 408 13.33 -20.97 4.22
N THR A 409 14.50 -20.95 4.85
CA THR A 409 14.89 -19.86 5.75
C THR A 409 15.56 -18.77 4.94
N ILE A 410 14.82 -17.73 4.56
CA ILE A 410 15.39 -16.55 3.91
C ILE A 410 16.39 -15.91 4.91
N PRO A 411 17.69 -15.82 4.58
CA PRO A 411 18.69 -15.29 5.49
C PRO A 411 18.67 -13.76 5.52
N ASP A 412 19.15 -13.17 6.61
CA ASP A 412 19.22 -11.71 6.76
C ASP A 412 20.16 -11.08 5.71
N PRO A 413 19.67 -10.17 4.82
CA PRO A 413 20.47 -9.54 3.78
C PRO A 413 21.52 -8.55 4.32
N LYS A 414 21.49 -8.21 5.62
CA LYS A 414 22.47 -7.33 6.28
C LYS A 414 23.78 -8.03 6.61
N ILE A 415 23.74 -9.34 6.87
CA ILE A 415 24.94 -10.10 7.24
C ILE A 415 25.80 -10.32 5.99
N ALA A 416 27.05 -9.86 6.05
CA ALA A 416 28.00 -9.97 4.94
C ALA A 416 28.24 -11.44 4.55
N GLY A 417 27.96 -11.78 3.29
CA GLY A 417 28.08 -13.14 2.75
C GLY A 417 26.75 -13.84 2.48
N ASN A 418 25.62 -13.34 3.01
CA ASN A 418 24.31 -13.86 2.69
C ASN A 418 23.83 -13.43 1.29
N PRO A 419 23.01 -14.26 0.60
CA PRO A 419 22.34 -13.86 -0.64
C PRO A 419 21.36 -12.72 -0.38
N LYS A 420 21.12 -11.90 -1.41
CA LYS A 420 20.20 -10.76 -1.36
C LYS A 420 19.23 -10.85 -2.55
N PHE A 421 17.94 -10.92 -2.26
CA PHE A 421 16.85 -11.05 -3.23
C PHE A 421 16.07 -9.76 -3.26
N ARG A 422 15.66 -9.24 -4.42
CA ARG A 422 14.95 -7.95 -4.46
C ARG A 422 13.51 -8.08 -3.94
N THR A 423 12.95 -6.99 -3.41
CA THR A 423 11.51 -6.93 -3.08
C THR A 423 10.65 -6.75 -4.32
N GLY A 424 9.34 -6.92 -4.14
CA GLY A 424 8.34 -7.10 -5.19
C GLY A 424 7.93 -8.56 -5.30
N GLU A 425 7.61 -9.00 -6.51
CA GLU A 425 7.36 -10.41 -6.81
C GLU A 425 8.68 -11.15 -7.00
N VAL A 426 8.99 -12.07 -6.08
CA VAL A 426 10.23 -12.86 -6.07
C VAL A 426 9.92 -14.29 -6.51
N GLU A 427 10.46 -14.70 -7.65
CA GLU A 427 10.25 -16.06 -8.15
C GLU A 427 10.97 -17.08 -7.26
N PHE A 428 10.19 -17.93 -6.59
CA PHE A 428 10.65 -19.19 -6.01
C PHE A 428 10.45 -20.32 -7.01
N ARG A 429 11.51 -21.07 -7.29
CA ARG A 429 11.52 -22.12 -8.33
C ARG A 429 12.17 -23.39 -7.81
N LEU A 430 11.48 -24.51 -7.97
CA LEU A 430 12.03 -25.84 -7.80
C LEU A 430 12.26 -26.45 -9.19
N THR A 431 13.44 -27.01 -9.42
CA THR A 431 13.76 -27.65 -10.71
C THR A 431 14.75 -28.81 -10.54
N SER A 432 14.66 -29.79 -11.43
CA SER A 432 15.65 -30.87 -11.58
C SER A 432 17.03 -30.38 -12.06
N SER A 433 17.14 -29.13 -12.55
CA SER A 433 18.41 -28.52 -12.97
C SER A 433 19.20 -27.92 -11.81
N SER A 434 20.43 -28.39 -11.58
CA SER A 434 21.32 -27.85 -10.53
C SER A 434 21.83 -26.42 -10.78
N THR A 435 21.56 -25.83 -11.95
CA THR A 435 22.04 -24.50 -12.36
C THR A 435 20.95 -23.62 -12.99
N ASP A 436 19.67 -23.89 -12.70
CA ASP A 436 18.50 -23.20 -13.26
C ASP A 436 18.56 -22.98 -14.79
N VAL A 437 18.79 -24.05 -15.55
CA VAL A 437 18.74 -23.97 -17.01
C VAL A 437 17.30 -23.71 -17.48
N ARG A 438 17.12 -22.61 -18.21
CA ARG A 438 15.83 -22.20 -18.81
C ARG A 438 15.81 -22.22 -20.35
N THR A 439 16.95 -22.51 -20.99
CA THR A 439 17.09 -22.56 -22.46
C THR A 439 16.74 -23.93 -23.06
N LYS A 440 16.53 -24.93 -22.20
CA LYS A 440 16.01 -26.25 -22.51
C LYS A 440 15.10 -26.63 -21.34
N ASP A 441 13.98 -27.27 -21.63
CA ASP A 441 13.09 -27.77 -20.59
C ASP A 441 13.84 -28.78 -19.67
N PRO A 442 13.85 -28.55 -18.35
CA PRO A 442 14.32 -29.53 -17.38
C PRO A 442 13.32 -30.70 -17.27
N GLU A 443 13.75 -31.85 -16.76
CA GLU A 443 12.90 -33.06 -16.66
C GLU A 443 11.64 -32.82 -15.81
N THR A 444 11.76 -31.92 -14.83
CA THR A 444 10.66 -31.27 -14.14
C THR A 444 11.09 -29.91 -13.59
N ALA A 445 10.15 -28.97 -13.53
CA ALA A 445 10.26 -27.69 -12.83
C ALA A 445 8.88 -27.15 -12.44
N ALA A 446 8.87 -26.22 -11.49
CA ALA A 446 7.73 -25.45 -11.05
C ALA A 446 8.18 -24.08 -10.53
N ASN A 447 7.31 -23.08 -10.65
CA ASN A 447 7.59 -21.70 -10.28
C ASN A 447 6.39 -21.13 -9.52
N THR A 448 6.63 -20.31 -8.51
CA THR A 448 5.62 -19.53 -7.80
C THR A 448 6.23 -18.20 -7.33
N ASN A 449 5.41 -17.19 -7.07
CA ASN A 449 5.90 -15.86 -6.71
C ASN A 449 5.66 -15.61 -5.21
N TYR A 450 6.73 -15.35 -4.47
CA TYR A 450 6.67 -14.81 -3.11
C TYR A 450 6.55 -13.29 -3.19
N LEU A 451 5.51 -12.71 -2.60
CA LEU A 451 5.30 -11.27 -2.63
C LEU A 451 5.95 -10.60 -1.41
N ALA A 452 7.08 -9.93 -1.60
CA ALA A 452 7.77 -9.21 -0.53
C ALA A 452 7.58 -7.69 -0.68
N VAL A 453 6.82 -7.05 0.20
CA VAL A 453 6.61 -5.60 0.21
C VAL A 453 7.26 -5.00 1.45
N GLY A 454 8.54 -4.64 1.29
CA GLY A 454 9.26 -3.86 2.28
C GLY A 454 9.21 -2.37 1.96
N ILE A 455 8.83 -1.53 2.92
CA ILE A 455 8.90 -0.06 2.79
C ILE A 455 10.13 0.45 3.53
N LEU A 456 10.95 1.24 2.84
CA LEU A 456 12.26 1.66 3.30
C LEU A 456 12.29 3.15 3.62
N GLU A 457 12.62 3.48 4.86
CA GLU A 457 13.22 4.76 5.21
C GLU A 457 14.67 4.72 4.70
N THR A 458 15.02 5.54 3.70
CA THR A 458 16.42 5.65 3.21
C THR A 458 16.83 7.05 2.80
N GLU A 459 18.10 7.32 3.04
CA GLU A 459 18.90 8.43 2.52
C GLU A 459 19.43 8.06 1.06
N GLN A 460 19.80 9.01 0.18
CA GLN A 460 19.43 9.01 -1.29
C GLN A 460 20.54 9.06 -2.42
N GLU A 461 21.14 7.95 -2.91
CA GLU A 461 22.27 7.95 -3.90
C GLU A 461 21.94 7.70 -5.43
N THR A 462 22.95 7.53 -6.31
CA THR A 462 22.93 8.08 -7.69
C THR A 462 23.47 7.24 -8.87
N ILE A 463 22.86 7.41 -10.07
CA ILE A 463 23.51 7.22 -11.39
C ILE A 463 22.92 8.22 -12.42
N ILE A 464 23.78 8.94 -13.16
CA ILE A 464 23.37 9.84 -14.25
C ILE A 464 23.09 9.09 -15.57
N ALA A 465 22.04 9.49 -16.28
CA ALA A 465 21.81 9.12 -17.69
C ALA A 465 21.83 10.35 -18.62
N THR A 466 22.99 10.69 -19.19
CA THR A 466 23.04 11.63 -20.32
C THR A 466 22.51 10.96 -21.59
N ARG A 467 21.58 11.63 -22.27
CA ARG A 467 20.89 11.21 -23.50
C ARG A 467 21.78 10.50 -24.54
N ASN A 468 21.32 9.35 -25.02
CA ASN A 468 21.33 9.02 -26.45
C ASN A 468 20.14 8.11 -26.81
N ALA A 469 19.62 8.28 -28.03
CA ALA A 469 18.47 7.52 -28.51
C ALA A 469 18.89 6.42 -29.48
N VAL A 470 18.31 5.23 -29.36
CA VAL A 470 18.31 4.21 -30.42
C VAL A 470 16.88 3.75 -30.64
N LEU A 471 16.39 3.93 -31.86
CA LEU A 471 15.10 3.40 -32.31
C LEU A 471 15.33 2.02 -32.94
N ARG A 472 14.64 0.98 -32.45
CA ARG A 472 14.17 -0.11 -33.30
C ARG A 472 12.90 -0.79 -32.76
N GLN A 473 11.78 -0.35 -33.29
CA GLN A 473 10.52 -1.10 -33.49
C GLN A 473 10.78 -2.49 -34.12
N THR A 474 9.95 -3.54 -33.99
CA THR A 474 8.80 -3.92 -33.11
C THR A 474 8.75 -5.48 -33.12
N SER A 475 7.92 -6.23 -32.39
CA SER A 475 6.45 -6.19 -32.32
C SER A 475 5.91 -6.54 -30.93
N VAL A 476 4.73 -6.00 -30.65
CA VAL A 476 3.93 -6.21 -29.43
C VAL A 476 2.55 -6.67 -29.87
N THR A 477 2.05 -7.75 -29.28
CA THR A 477 0.64 -7.94 -28.93
C THR A 477 0.61 -8.79 -27.65
N GLY A 478 -0.19 -8.50 -26.61
CA GLY A 478 -1.14 -7.39 -26.48
C GLY A 478 -1.37 -6.95 -25.04
N ASN A 479 -2.24 -5.96 -24.88
CA ASN A 479 -2.63 -5.39 -23.59
C ASN A 479 -3.85 -6.14 -23.03
N THR A 480 -3.85 -6.42 -21.72
CA THR A 480 -5.07 -6.63 -20.94
C THR A 480 -5.36 -5.40 -20.09
N SER A 481 -6.42 -4.67 -20.42
CA SER A 481 -7.01 -3.64 -19.55
C SER A 481 -8.38 -4.12 -19.09
N VAL A 482 -8.54 -4.40 -17.80
CA VAL A 482 -9.83 -4.80 -17.22
C VAL A 482 -10.66 -3.56 -16.93
N SER A 483 -11.87 -3.49 -17.49
CA SER A 483 -12.92 -2.59 -16.99
C SER A 483 -14.27 -3.32 -17.03
N THR A 484 -14.92 -3.40 -15.86
CA THR A 484 -16.23 -4.05 -15.73
C THR A 484 -17.35 -3.10 -16.13
N SER A 485 -17.97 -3.35 -17.28
CA SER A 485 -19.32 -2.86 -17.62
C SER A 485 -19.93 -3.74 -18.71
N ALA A 486 -21.12 -4.27 -18.47
CA ALA A 486 -21.81 -5.16 -19.40
C ALA A 486 -22.36 -4.39 -20.61
N VAL A 487 -21.70 -4.53 -21.77
CA VAL A 487 -22.28 -4.21 -23.08
C VAL A 487 -21.96 -5.35 -24.05
N THR A 488 -23.02 -6.00 -24.55
CA THR A 488 -22.91 -7.01 -25.60
C THR A 488 -22.39 -6.39 -26.88
N THR A 489 -21.15 -6.72 -27.24
CA THR A 489 -20.62 -6.51 -28.59
C THR A 489 -20.33 -7.86 -29.23
N ARG A 490 -20.77 -8.03 -30.48
CA ARG A 490 -20.42 -9.22 -31.27
C ARG A 490 -18.95 -9.10 -31.65
N ALA A 491 -18.12 -10.02 -31.18
CA ALA A 491 -16.76 -10.16 -31.68
C ALA A 491 -16.80 -10.59 -33.15
N ASP A 492 -16.13 -9.82 -34.02
CA ASP A 492 -15.73 -10.29 -35.35
C ASP A 492 -14.63 -11.35 -35.18
N PRO A 493 -14.59 -12.41 -36.00
CA PRO A 493 -13.58 -13.45 -35.85
C PRO A 493 -12.23 -12.95 -36.40
N GLN A 494 -11.35 -12.49 -35.51
CA GLN A 494 -9.96 -12.25 -35.87
C GLN A 494 -9.23 -13.59 -35.98
N THR A 495 -8.58 -13.81 -37.11
CA THR A 495 -7.72 -14.98 -37.37
C THR A 495 -6.37 -14.76 -36.72
N ASP A 496 -6.12 -15.43 -35.59
CA ASP A 496 -4.80 -15.50 -34.96
C ASP A 496 -3.92 -16.49 -35.73
N ASP A 497 -3.31 -16.03 -36.83
CA ASP A 497 -2.20 -16.68 -37.52
C ASP A 497 -0.88 -16.37 -36.77
N ASP A 498 -0.66 -16.99 -35.61
CA ASP A 498 0.65 -17.05 -34.95
C ASP A 498 1.18 -18.51 -35.01
N ASP A 499 1.92 -18.79 -36.09
CA ASP A 499 2.71 -20.02 -36.27
C ASP A 499 3.97 -19.96 -35.36
N ASP A 500 3.84 -20.40 -34.10
CA ASP A 500 4.98 -20.87 -33.31
C ASP A 500 4.92 -22.40 -33.17
N ASP A 501 5.67 -23.10 -34.02
CA ASP A 501 5.71 -24.56 -34.17
C ASP A 501 6.53 -25.23 -33.04
N GLY A 502 6.19 -24.87 -31.80
CA GLY A 502 6.74 -25.42 -30.56
C GLY A 502 5.75 -26.38 -29.92
N GLY A 503 5.97 -27.69 -30.08
CA GLY A 503 5.04 -28.75 -29.70
C GLY A 503 4.63 -28.80 -28.22
N GLY A 504 3.63 -27.99 -27.84
CA GLY A 504 2.99 -28.00 -26.53
C GLY A 504 2.20 -29.28 -26.30
N GLY A 505 2.84 -30.28 -25.67
CA GLY A 505 2.21 -31.52 -25.21
C GLY A 505 1.24 -31.29 -24.05
N GLY A 506 0.12 -30.63 -24.34
CA GLY A 506 -0.96 -30.43 -23.38
C GLY A 506 -1.61 -31.76 -23.01
N CYS A 507 -2.02 -31.90 -21.74
CA CYS A 507 -2.95 -32.96 -21.38
C CYS A 507 -4.27 -32.79 -22.14
N ASP A 508 -4.94 -33.91 -22.43
CA ASP A 508 -6.28 -33.96 -23.01
C ASP A 508 -7.30 -34.25 -21.88
N PRO A 509 -7.80 -33.23 -21.15
CA PRO A 509 -8.69 -33.43 -20.02
C PRO A 509 -10.14 -33.67 -20.44
N ILE A 510 -10.95 -34.15 -19.49
CA ILE A 510 -12.40 -34.13 -19.57
C ILE A 510 -12.94 -32.95 -18.76
N ALA A 511 -13.92 -32.23 -19.30
CA ALA A 511 -14.54 -31.09 -18.63
C ALA A 511 -16.07 -31.14 -18.73
N GLN A 512 -16.77 -30.64 -17.72
CA GLN A 512 -18.23 -30.57 -17.69
C GLN A 512 -18.62 -29.15 -17.32
N THR A 513 -19.45 -28.49 -18.15
CA THR A 513 -20.00 -27.18 -17.79
C THR A 513 -21.22 -27.33 -16.88
N PHE A 514 -21.47 -26.29 -16.08
CA PHE A 514 -22.65 -26.14 -15.25
C PHE A 514 -22.98 -24.65 -15.08
N ILE A 515 -24.26 -24.34 -14.88
CA ILE A 515 -24.75 -22.97 -14.68
C ILE A 515 -25.11 -22.79 -13.21
N VAL A 516 -24.66 -21.70 -12.61
CA VAL A 516 -25.02 -21.33 -11.24
C VAL A 516 -26.32 -20.53 -11.28
N SER A 517 -27.45 -21.21 -11.07
CA SER A 517 -28.78 -20.60 -11.00
C SER A 517 -29.10 -20.06 -9.60
N VAL A 518 -30.02 -19.09 -9.55
CA VAL A 518 -30.73 -18.67 -8.33
C VAL A 518 -31.57 -19.84 -7.77
N ASP A 519 -31.81 -19.89 -6.45
CA ASP A 519 -32.80 -20.80 -5.87
C ASP A 519 -34.20 -20.39 -6.35
N ASP A 520 -35.02 -21.37 -6.78
CA ASP A 520 -36.44 -21.16 -7.14
C ASP A 520 -37.30 -20.59 -5.98
N ASN A 521 -36.77 -20.58 -4.75
CA ASN A 521 -37.48 -20.14 -3.55
C ASN A 521 -36.49 -19.62 -2.49
N PRO A 522 -35.94 -18.40 -2.63
CA PRO A 522 -34.90 -17.88 -1.75
C PRO A 522 -35.44 -17.65 -0.33
N ALA A 523 -34.84 -18.33 0.66
CA ALA A 523 -35.08 -18.05 2.06
C ALA A 523 -34.68 -16.59 2.37
N GLY A 524 -35.65 -15.78 2.81
CA GLY A 524 -35.48 -14.33 3.05
C GLY A 524 -36.04 -13.42 1.96
N GLY A 525 -36.43 -13.95 0.79
CA GLY A 525 -37.11 -13.18 -0.27
C GLY A 525 -36.22 -12.20 -1.06
N ASN A 526 -34.93 -12.09 -0.73
CA ASN A 526 -33.93 -11.37 -1.52
C ASN A 526 -33.21 -12.35 -2.47
N GLU A 527 -33.10 -11.99 -3.74
CA GLU A 527 -32.27 -12.72 -4.71
C GLU A 527 -30.79 -12.70 -4.26
N SER A 528 -30.10 -13.85 -4.32
CA SER A 528 -28.67 -13.90 -4.01
C SER A 528 -27.86 -13.41 -5.21
N SER A 529 -26.66 -12.87 -4.95
CA SER A 529 -25.69 -12.48 -5.98
C SER A 529 -24.81 -13.63 -6.47
N GLY A 530 -24.70 -14.71 -5.69
CA GLY A 530 -23.77 -15.80 -5.92
C GLY A 530 -23.98 -16.99 -4.98
N ARG A 531 -23.06 -17.97 -5.03
CA ARG A 531 -22.94 -19.10 -4.08
C ARG A 531 -21.48 -19.41 -3.81
N PHE A 532 -21.21 -20.01 -2.66
CA PHE A 532 -19.88 -20.53 -2.32
C PHE A 532 -19.81 -22.05 -2.56
N LEU A 533 -18.99 -22.48 -3.51
CA LEU A 533 -18.70 -23.88 -3.82
C LEU A 533 -17.70 -24.43 -2.81
N THR A 534 -18.01 -25.59 -2.20
CA THR A 534 -17.19 -26.20 -1.12
C THR A 534 -16.52 -27.50 -1.53
N SER A 535 -17.19 -28.33 -2.34
CA SER A 535 -16.59 -29.55 -2.89
C SER A 535 -17.30 -30.06 -4.16
N VAL A 536 -16.64 -30.98 -4.86
CA VAL A 536 -17.21 -31.76 -5.96
C VAL A 536 -16.91 -33.25 -5.78
N ASP A 537 -17.95 -34.07 -5.84
CA ASP A 537 -17.86 -35.53 -5.84
C ASP A 537 -17.75 -36.07 -7.27
N ILE A 538 -16.71 -36.87 -7.53
CA ILE A 538 -16.44 -37.52 -8.82
C ILE A 538 -16.42 -39.04 -8.66
N PHE A 539 -17.04 -39.76 -9.60
CA PHE A 539 -17.18 -41.22 -9.55
C PHE A 539 -16.17 -41.92 -10.47
N PHE A 540 -15.18 -42.61 -9.89
CA PHE A 540 -14.19 -43.37 -10.64
C PHE A 540 -14.55 -44.85 -10.76
N SER A 541 -14.21 -45.44 -11.91
CA SER A 541 -14.30 -46.88 -12.20
C SER A 541 -12.92 -47.56 -12.20
N HIS A 542 -11.86 -46.80 -12.46
CA HIS A 542 -10.48 -47.26 -12.46
C HIS A 542 -9.53 -46.14 -12.05
N LYS A 543 -8.45 -46.51 -11.36
CA LYS A 543 -7.39 -45.59 -10.89
C LYS A 543 -6.00 -46.13 -11.20
N ASP A 544 -5.04 -45.21 -11.26
CA ASP A 544 -3.62 -45.52 -11.35
C ASP A 544 -3.08 -46.06 -10.01
N THR A 545 -1.86 -46.60 -10.01
CA THR A 545 -1.19 -47.17 -8.82
C THR A 545 -0.15 -46.25 -8.18
N ALA A 546 0.17 -45.10 -8.79
CA ALA A 546 1.16 -44.15 -8.28
C ALA A 546 0.81 -42.68 -8.55
N LEU A 547 0.20 -42.37 -9.70
CA LEU A 547 0.06 -40.99 -10.16
C LEU A 547 -1.25 -40.32 -9.72
N PRO A 548 -1.26 -39.01 -9.44
CA PRO A 548 -2.44 -38.29 -8.92
C PRO A 548 -3.46 -37.86 -9.99
N VAL A 549 -4.60 -37.32 -9.53
CA VAL A 549 -5.62 -36.63 -10.34
C VAL A 549 -5.85 -35.24 -9.77
N GLY A 550 -5.95 -34.24 -10.65
CA GLY A 550 -6.34 -32.87 -10.32
C GLY A 550 -7.75 -32.54 -10.82
N LEU A 551 -8.46 -31.72 -10.04
CA LEU A 551 -9.69 -31.04 -10.42
C LEU A 551 -9.44 -29.53 -10.47
N GLU A 552 -9.89 -28.85 -11.52
CA GLU A 552 -9.86 -27.40 -11.66
C GLU A 552 -11.26 -26.83 -11.97
N ILE A 553 -11.69 -25.79 -11.26
CA ILE A 553 -12.86 -24.97 -11.59
C ILE A 553 -12.40 -23.77 -12.40
N ARG A 554 -13.01 -23.58 -13.58
CA ARG A 554 -12.65 -22.51 -14.52
C ARG A 554 -13.86 -21.74 -15.03
N ASP A 555 -13.57 -20.59 -15.63
CA ASP A 555 -14.53 -19.83 -16.43
C ASP A 555 -14.95 -20.58 -17.71
N VAL A 556 -16.05 -20.13 -18.30
CA VAL A 556 -16.52 -20.58 -19.62
C VAL A 556 -16.52 -19.38 -20.56
N VAL A 557 -15.84 -19.53 -21.70
CA VAL A 557 -15.70 -18.49 -22.71
C VAL A 557 -16.42 -18.95 -23.97
N SER A 558 -17.41 -18.19 -24.42
CA SER A 558 -18.22 -18.51 -25.61
C SER A 558 -18.88 -19.90 -25.59
N GLY A 559 -19.21 -20.42 -24.40
CA GLY A 559 -19.80 -21.75 -24.22
C GLY A 559 -18.80 -22.92 -24.28
N MET A 560 -17.49 -22.65 -24.16
CA MET A 560 -16.44 -23.66 -24.05
C MET A 560 -15.58 -23.45 -22.78
N PRO A 561 -14.99 -24.51 -22.19
CA PRO A 561 -14.13 -24.38 -21.02
C PRO A 561 -12.95 -23.42 -21.26
N GLY A 562 -12.81 -22.42 -20.40
CA GLY A 562 -11.76 -21.41 -20.49
C GLY A 562 -10.42 -21.86 -19.93
N HIS A 563 -9.46 -20.93 -19.95
CA HIS A 563 -8.12 -21.12 -19.41
C HIS A 563 -7.97 -20.56 -17.98
N LYS A 564 -8.89 -19.71 -17.51
CA LYS A 564 -8.76 -19.04 -16.21
C LYS A 564 -9.32 -19.94 -15.11
N VAL A 565 -8.43 -20.54 -14.34
CA VAL A 565 -8.78 -21.20 -13.06
C VAL A 565 -9.22 -20.14 -12.06
N LEU A 566 -10.29 -20.41 -11.30
CA LEU A 566 -10.74 -19.51 -10.24
C LEU A 566 -9.81 -19.61 -9.02
N PRO A 567 -9.66 -18.54 -8.20
CA PRO A 567 -8.96 -18.62 -6.91
C PRO A 567 -9.53 -19.74 -6.04
N PHE A 568 -8.66 -20.49 -5.35
CA PHE A 568 -8.98 -21.72 -4.60
C PHE A 568 -9.63 -22.85 -5.44
N GLY A 569 -9.82 -22.65 -6.75
CA GLY A 569 -10.48 -23.56 -7.67
C GLY A 569 -9.69 -24.79 -8.10
N ARG A 570 -8.59 -25.15 -7.42
CA ARG A 570 -7.75 -26.30 -7.77
C ARG A 570 -7.61 -27.24 -6.57
N VAL A 571 -7.80 -28.54 -6.79
CA VAL A 571 -7.55 -29.59 -5.80
C VAL A 571 -6.82 -30.73 -6.48
N GLN A 572 -5.83 -31.31 -5.80
CA GLN A 572 -5.13 -32.51 -6.24
C GLN A 572 -5.33 -33.63 -5.22
N LYS A 573 -5.60 -34.85 -5.69
CA LYS A 573 -5.73 -36.05 -4.85
C LYS A 573 -4.70 -37.10 -5.25
N ASN A 574 -4.05 -37.69 -4.26
CA ASN A 574 -3.12 -38.80 -4.45
C ASN A 574 -3.90 -40.09 -4.78
N TYR A 575 -3.25 -41.05 -5.46
CA TYR A 575 -3.90 -42.30 -5.88
C TYR A 575 -4.46 -43.14 -4.71
N SER A 576 -3.93 -42.94 -3.50
CA SER A 576 -4.43 -43.53 -2.25
C SER A 576 -5.85 -43.10 -1.93
N ASP A 577 -6.16 -41.82 -2.17
CA ASP A 577 -7.35 -41.13 -1.68
C ASP A 577 -8.52 -41.19 -2.66
N ILE A 578 -8.28 -41.79 -3.84
CA ILE A 578 -9.28 -41.98 -4.89
C ILE A 578 -9.99 -43.31 -4.67
N GLU A 579 -11.29 -43.25 -4.41
CA GLU A 579 -12.15 -44.43 -4.30
C GLU A 579 -12.74 -44.82 -5.65
N VAL A 580 -12.75 -46.13 -5.94
CA VAL A 580 -13.28 -46.70 -7.19
C VAL A 580 -14.47 -47.59 -6.92
N SER A 581 -15.52 -47.46 -7.73
CA SER A 581 -16.74 -48.24 -7.64
C SER A 581 -17.11 -48.83 -9.01
N ALA A 582 -17.47 -50.12 -9.01
CA ALA A 582 -17.89 -50.85 -10.20
C ALA A 582 -19.37 -50.61 -10.59
N ASP A 583 -20.16 -50.03 -9.68
CA ASP A 583 -21.59 -49.74 -9.81
C ASP A 583 -21.89 -48.22 -9.72
N ALA A 584 -20.86 -47.37 -9.78
CA ALA A 584 -20.93 -45.92 -9.67
C ALA A 584 -21.65 -45.40 -8.40
N THR A 585 -21.56 -46.11 -7.28
CA THR A 585 -22.18 -45.75 -5.99
C THR A 585 -21.24 -44.96 -5.07
N THR A 586 -19.96 -45.32 -5.01
CA THR A 586 -18.95 -44.62 -4.20
C THR A 586 -18.34 -43.45 -4.97
N ALA A 587 -18.28 -42.28 -4.35
CA ALA A 587 -17.63 -41.09 -4.89
C ALA A 587 -16.26 -40.82 -4.25
N THR A 588 -15.41 -40.09 -4.97
CA THR A 588 -14.23 -39.41 -4.41
C THR A 588 -14.54 -37.91 -4.30
N THR A 589 -14.46 -37.37 -3.09
CA THR A 589 -14.75 -35.95 -2.82
C THR A 589 -13.50 -35.08 -2.98
N PHE A 590 -13.58 -34.09 -3.87
CA PHE A 590 -12.60 -33.02 -4.03
C PHE A 590 -13.09 -31.79 -3.25
N THR A 591 -12.70 -31.70 -1.98
CA THR A 591 -12.90 -30.52 -1.12
C THR A 591 -11.86 -29.46 -1.46
N PHE A 592 -12.29 -28.21 -1.63
CA PHE A 592 -11.40 -27.05 -1.84
C PHE A 592 -10.91 -26.50 -0.50
N ASP A 593 -9.69 -25.96 -0.46
CA ASP A 593 -9.08 -25.47 0.79
C ASP A 593 -9.84 -24.27 1.37
N SER A 594 -10.42 -23.43 0.50
CA SER A 594 -11.34 -22.36 0.85
C SER A 594 -12.54 -22.32 -0.10
N PRO A 595 -13.76 -21.94 0.36
CA PRO A 595 -14.94 -21.93 -0.49
C PRO A 595 -14.86 -20.91 -1.63
N ILE A 596 -15.24 -21.32 -2.84
CA ILE A 596 -15.07 -20.52 -4.07
C ILE A 596 -16.36 -19.76 -4.36
N TYR A 597 -16.31 -18.43 -4.40
CA TYR A 597 -17.46 -17.62 -4.81
C TYR A 597 -17.73 -17.70 -6.32
N LEU A 598 -18.93 -18.15 -6.68
CA LEU A 598 -19.44 -18.22 -8.05
C LEU A 598 -20.64 -17.27 -8.21
N ILE A 599 -20.66 -16.51 -9.30
CA ILE A 599 -21.71 -15.52 -9.60
C ILE A 599 -22.93 -16.21 -10.22
N HIS A 600 -24.14 -15.76 -9.89
CA HIS A 600 -25.38 -16.27 -10.50
C HIS A 600 -25.47 -15.96 -12.00
N ASP A 601 -26.32 -16.71 -12.70
CA ASP A 601 -26.57 -16.67 -14.15
C ASP A 601 -25.30 -16.76 -15.03
N THR A 602 -24.22 -17.30 -14.45
CA THR A 602 -22.92 -17.49 -15.11
C THR A 602 -22.63 -18.98 -15.27
N GLU A 603 -22.11 -19.35 -16.43
CA GLU A 603 -21.66 -20.71 -16.71
C GLU A 603 -20.19 -20.88 -16.27
N TYR A 604 -19.93 -21.95 -15.54
CA TYR A 604 -18.60 -22.38 -15.10
C TYR A 604 -18.34 -23.81 -15.56
N CYS A 605 -17.10 -24.27 -15.45
CA CYS A 605 -16.78 -25.65 -15.76
C CYS A 605 -15.86 -26.28 -14.72
N MET A 606 -16.05 -27.57 -14.50
CA MET A 606 -15.13 -28.43 -13.77
C MET A 606 -14.29 -29.21 -14.78
N VAL A 607 -12.97 -29.25 -14.57
CA VAL A 607 -11.99 -29.86 -15.48
C VAL A 607 -11.17 -30.88 -14.71
N LEU A 608 -11.25 -32.15 -15.11
CA LEU A 608 -10.48 -33.26 -14.54
C LEU A 608 -9.23 -33.51 -15.37
N LYS A 609 -8.08 -33.57 -14.70
CA LYS A 609 -6.75 -33.62 -15.31
C LYS A 609 -5.89 -34.69 -14.66
N THR A 610 -5.14 -35.42 -15.47
CA THR A 610 -4.10 -36.35 -15.02
C THR A 610 -3.11 -36.58 -16.17
N SER A 611 -1.93 -37.12 -15.86
CA SER A 611 -0.91 -37.48 -16.84
C SER A 611 -1.06 -38.90 -17.39
N THR A 612 -1.91 -39.74 -16.78
CA THR A 612 -2.03 -41.19 -17.06
C THR A 612 -3.42 -41.58 -17.61
N PRO A 613 -3.50 -42.41 -18.67
CA PRO A 613 -4.75 -42.83 -19.28
C PRO A 613 -5.48 -43.95 -18.51
N GLU A 614 -5.01 -44.32 -17.33
CA GLU A 614 -5.62 -45.36 -16.50
C GLU A 614 -6.84 -44.87 -15.72
N TYR A 615 -6.89 -43.59 -15.36
CA TYR A 615 -8.06 -43.01 -14.69
C TYR A 615 -9.28 -42.99 -15.60
N LYS A 616 -10.36 -43.63 -15.12
CA LYS A 616 -11.64 -43.71 -15.83
C LYS A 616 -12.79 -43.28 -14.93
N VAL A 617 -13.56 -42.31 -15.40
CA VAL A 617 -14.74 -41.77 -14.71
C VAL A 617 -16.02 -42.34 -15.29
N TRP A 618 -17.07 -42.37 -14.48
CA TRP A 618 -18.41 -42.75 -14.92
C TRP A 618 -19.08 -41.60 -15.68
N ILE A 619 -19.62 -41.93 -16.85
CA ILE A 619 -20.45 -41.04 -17.67
C ILE A 619 -21.81 -41.69 -17.93
N SER A 620 -22.81 -40.86 -18.17
CA SER A 620 -24.10 -41.28 -18.70
C SER A 620 -24.16 -41.05 -20.20
N ARG A 621 -24.84 -41.92 -20.94
CA ARG A 621 -25.12 -41.71 -22.37
C ARG A 621 -26.61 -41.85 -22.65
N MET A 622 -27.16 -40.88 -23.38
CA MET A 622 -28.57 -40.90 -23.77
C MET A 622 -28.90 -42.14 -24.63
N GLY A 623 -29.96 -42.85 -24.23
CA GLY A 623 -30.43 -44.08 -24.88
C GLY A 623 -29.88 -45.39 -24.29
N GLU A 624 -28.90 -45.34 -23.37
CA GLU A 624 -28.41 -46.52 -22.66
C GLU A 624 -29.21 -46.80 -21.37
N THR A 625 -29.05 -48.00 -20.81
CA THR A 625 -29.60 -48.37 -19.50
C THR A 625 -28.65 -47.92 -18.39
N ASP A 626 -29.20 -47.37 -17.32
CA ASP A 626 -28.46 -46.95 -16.12
C ASP A 626 -27.87 -48.15 -15.37
N ILE A 627 -26.70 -47.98 -14.76
CA ILE A 627 -26.02 -49.05 -14.03
C ILE A 627 -26.70 -49.30 -12.69
N GLY A 628 -27.02 -50.57 -12.39
CA GLY A 628 -27.75 -50.95 -11.19
C GLY A 628 -29.29 -50.81 -11.25
N VAL A 629 -29.87 -50.16 -12.27
CA VAL A 629 -31.33 -49.99 -12.40
C VAL A 629 -31.79 -50.28 -13.83
N SER A 630 -32.90 -51.02 -13.99
CA SER A 630 -33.48 -51.38 -15.31
C SER A 630 -34.10 -50.21 -16.11
N ARG A 631 -33.67 -48.97 -15.89
CA ARG A 631 -34.22 -47.74 -16.48
C ARG A 631 -33.32 -47.22 -17.58
N THR A 632 -33.90 -46.81 -18.71
CA THR A 632 -33.18 -46.14 -19.79
C THR A 632 -33.06 -44.63 -19.56
N ILE A 633 -31.89 -44.08 -19.90
CA ILE A 633 -31.58 -42.64 -19.81
C ILE A 633 -32.22 -41.96 -21.03
N SER A 634 -33.46 -41.49 -20.87
CA SER A 634 -34.31 -41.01 -21.98
C SER A 634 -34.22 -39.51 -22.28
N LYS A 635 -33.49 -38.74 -21.47
CA LYS A 635 -33.21 -37.32 -21.66
C LYS A 635 -31.84 -36.98 -21.07
N GLN A 636 -31.22 -35.89 -21.52
CA GLN A 636 -30.07 -35.32 -20.82
C GLN A 636 -30.51 -34.94 -19.39
N PRO A 637 -29.82 -35.40 -18.33
CA PRO A 637 -30.21 -35.13 -16.95
C PRO A 637 -29.87 -33.72 -16.48
N HIS A 638 -28.88 -33.09 -17.12
CA HIS A 638 -28.20 -31.88 -16.66
C HIS A 638 -28.30 -30.73 -17.69
N VAL A 639 -27.93 -29.50 -17.28
CA VAL A 639 -28.14 -28.25 -18.04
C VAL A 639 -26.88 -27.78 -18.80
N GLY A 640 -25.71 -28.39 -18.53
CA GLY A 640 -24.44 -28.09 -19.22
C GLY A 640 -24.04 -29.13 -20.26
N VAL A 641 -22.80 -29.04 -20.74
CA VAL A 641 -22.23 -29.88 -21.80
C VAL A 641 -20.92 -30.52 -21.35
N LEU A 642 -20.75 -31.81 -21.67
CA LEU A 642 -19.49 -32.53 -21.54
C LEU A 642 -18.55 -32.17 -22.70
N PHE A 643 -17.31 -31.82 -22.38
CA PHE A 643 -16.25 -31.53 -23.34
C PHE A 643 -15.08 -32.49 -23.16
N LYS A 644 -14.53 -32.95 -24.29
CA LYS A 644 -13.28 -33.72 -24.35
C LYS A 644 -12.21 -32.82 -24.94
N GLY A 645 -11.13 -32.59 -24.20
CA GLY A 645 -10.07 -31.68 -24.56
C GLY A 645 -9.13 -32.26 -25.61
N HIS A 646 -8.65 -31.38 -26.48
CA HIS A 646 -7.49 -31.57 -27.34
C HIS A 646 -6.47 -30.47 -26.99
N ASN A 647 -5.34 -30.88 -26.44
CA ASN A 647 -4.27 -30.05 -25.89
C ASN A 647 -4.73 -29.02 -24.84
N ASN A 648 -5.84 -29.27 -24.12
CA ASN A 648 -6.45 -28.35 -23.14
C ASN A 648 -6.71 -26.92 -23.70
N ARG A 649 -6.89 -26.77 -25.02
CA ARG A 649 -7.16 -25.50 -25.73
C ARG A 649 -8.33 -25.63 -26.70
N THR A 650 -8.39 -26.72 -27.47
CA THR A 650 -9.52 -27.04 -28.33
C THR A 650 -10.42 -28.04 -27.62
N TRP A 651 -11.73 -27.88 -27.71
CA TRP A 651 -12.70 -28.71 -26.98
C TRP A 651 -13.73 -29.32 -27.91
N ALA A 652 -13.90 -30.63 -27.84
CA ALA A 652 -14.93 -31.36 -28.58
C ALA A 652 -16.17 -31.57 -27.69
N PRO A 653 -17.33 -30.95 -27.98
CA PRO A 653 -18.55 -31.16 -27.21
C PRO A 653 -19.17 -32.54 -27.48
N SER A 654 -19.53 -33.26 -26.41
CA SER A 654 -20.29 -34.51 -26.48
C SER A 654 -21.75 -34.27 -26.08
N LEU A 655 -22.60 -33.95 -27.05
CA LEU A 655 -24.01 -33.57 -26.82
C LEU A 655 -24.95 -34.73 -26.42
N THR A 656 -24.42 -35.94 -26.24
CA THR A 656 -25.19 -37.14 -25.86
C THR A 656 -24.64 -37.84 -24.62
N GLU A 657 -23.61 -37.27 -23.99
CA GLU A 657 -22.88 -37.84 -22.87
C GLU A 657 -22.72 -36.77 -21.78
N ASP A 658 -22.92 -37.12 -20.51
CA ASP A 658 -22.68 -36.24 -19.36
C ASP A 658 -21.79 -36.94 -18.33
N LEU A 659 -20.95 -36.18 -17.62
CA LEU A 659 -20.19 -36.68 -16.48
C LEU A 659 -21.14 -37.02 -15.31
N LYS A 660 -20.87 -38.10 -14.56
CA LYS A 660 -21.53 -38.33 -13.26
C LYS A 660 -20.79 -37.57 -12.17
N PHE A 661 -21.47 -36.66 -11.46
CA PHE A 661 -20.89 -35.82 -10.42
C PHE A 661 -21.94 -35.30 -9.42
N VAL A 662 -21.49 -34.83 -8.26
CA VAL A 662 -22.30 -34.00 -7.34
C VAL A 662 -21.51 -32.74 -6.99
N VAL A 663 -22.11 -31.57 -7.20
CA VAL A 663 -21.60 -30.25 -6.80
C VAL A 663 -22.22 -29.85 -5.48
N ARG A 664 -21.40 -29.49 -4.49
CA ARG A 664 -21.84 -29.08 -3.15
C ARG A 664 -21.46 -27.63 -2.86
N CYS A 665 -22.40 -26.90 -2.28
CA CYS A 665 -22.23 -25.50 -1.91
C CYS A 665 -22.51 -25.30 -0.42
N ALA A 666 -21.93 -24.24 0.15
CA ALA A 666 -22.24 -23.77 1.48
C ALA A 666 -23.67 -23.19 1.53
N LYS A 667 -24.42 -23.58 2.56
CA LYS A 667 -25.62 -22.89 3.04
C LYS A 667 -25.35 -22.32 4.43
N PHE A 668 -25.22 -21.00 4.50
CA PHE A 668 -24.83 -20.27 5.71
C PHE A 668 -26.00 -20.12 6.69
N ASP A 669 -25.69 -20.17 7.99
CA ASP A 669 -26.63 -19.81 9.05
C ASP A 669 -26.78 -18.28 9.11
N THR A 670 -27.98 -17.79 8.79
CA THR A 670 -28.37 -16.37 8.86
C THR A 670 -29.17 -16.04 10.13
N GLY A 671 -29.34 -17.00 11.06
CA GLY A 671 -30.10 -16.83 12.30
C GLY A 671 -29.40 -15.97 13.36
N SER A 672 -28.09 -15.73 13.20
CA SER A 672 -27.30 -14.86 14.07
C SER A 672 -26.13 -14.21 13.31
N SER A 673 -25.61 -13.09 13.84
CA SER A 673 -24.42 -12.43 13.31
C SER A 673 -23.14 -13.04 13.89
N GLY A 674 -22.12 -13.24 13.07
CA GLY A 674 -20.80 -13.67 13.52
C GLY A 674 -19.98 -12.50 14.07
N VAL A 675 -19.25 -12.73 15.16
CA VAL A 675 -18.45 -11.70 15.85
C VAL A 675 -16.97 -12.08 15.80
N VAL A 676 -16.29 -11.65 14.74
CA VAL A 676 -14.86 -11.89 14.52
C VAL A 676 -14.07 -10.85 15.31
N THR A 677 -13.34 -11.29 16.34
CA THR A 677 -12.48 -10.41 17.14
C THR A 677 -11.01 -10.62 16.75
N LEU A 678 -10.38 -9.54 16.33
CA LEU A 678 -8.98 -9.45 15.94
C LEU A 678 -8.23 -8.63 17.00
N ASN A 679 -7.05 -9.10 17.39
CA ASN A 679 -6.16 -8.44 18.34
C ASN A 679 -4.85 -8.04 17.66
N ASN A 680 -4.09 -7.12 18.24
CA ASN A 680 -2.73 -6.86 17.80
C ASN A 680 -1.79 -8.07 18.01
N ASP A 681 -0.89 -8.27 17.06
CA ASP A 681 0.31 -9.09 17.25
C ASP A 681 1.33 -8.39 18.18
N VAL A 682 2.47 -9.04 18.40
CA VAL A 682 3.61 -8.48 19.13
C VAL A 682 4.20 -7.29 18.37
N VAL A 683 4.34 -6.14 19.04
CA VAL A 683 5.19 -5.04 18.54
C VAL A 683 6.66 -5.51 18.59
N PRO A 684 7.38 -5.56 17.46
CA PRO A 684 8.74 -6.09 17.42
C PRO A 684 9.71 -5.18 18.20
N SER A 685 10.74 -5.77 18.81
CA SER A 685 11.81 -5.00 19.46
C SER A 685 12.72 -4.35 18.42
N ARG A 686 13.00 -3.06 18.57
CA ARG A 686 13.88 -2.28 17.71
C ARG A 686 15.35 -2.53 18.06
N THR A 687 16.19 -2.76 17.04
CA THR A 687 17.65 -2.64 17.19
C THR A 687 17.99 -1.16 17.26
N LEU A 688 18.72 -0.75 18.29
CA LEU A 688 19.13 0.63 18.48
C LEU A 688 20.37 0.96 17.64
N ASN A 689 20.57 2.25 17.36
CA ASN A 689 21.76 2.76 16.69
C ASN A 689 23.05 2.41 17.49
N GLU A 690 24.21 2.49 16.83
CA GLU A 690 25.49 2.27 17.53
C GLU A 690 25.68 3.25 18.70
N HIS A 691 26.25 2.72 19.79
CA HIS A 691 26.46 3.42 21.05
C HIS A 691 25.19 4.10 21.64
N PRO A 692 24.10 3.35 21.89
CA PRO A 692 22.83 3.95 22.30
C PRO A 692 22.73 4.27 23.80
N LEU A 693 23.68 3.81 24.64
CA LEU A 693 23.64 3.98 26.09
C LEU A 693 24.72 4.98 26.55
N VAL A 694 24.31 6.05 27.23
CA VAL A 694 25.24 7.04 27.80
C VAL A 694 25.29 6.89 29.32
N PHE A 695 26.45 6.49 29.81
CA PHE A 695 26.77 6.44 31.24
C PHE A 695 27.26 7.81 31.69
N THR A 696 26.83 8.25 32.87
CA THR A 696 27.29 9.49 33.49
C THR A 696 27.89 9.17 34.87
N SER A 697 29.11 9.66 35.12
CA SER A 697 29.87 9.37 36.33
C SER A 697 29.10 9.84 37.58
N GLY A 698 28.88 8.93 38.53
CA GLY A 698 28.10 9.20 39.75
C GLY A 698 26.57 9.21 39.60
N SER A 699 26.01 9.12 38.38
CA SER A 699 24.56 9.12 38.15
C SER A 699 24.00 7.70 37.97
N THR A 700 22.97 7.33 38.72
CA THR A 700 22.23 6.07 38.50
C THR A 700 21.22 6.14 37.36
N ALA A 701 20.96 7.32 36.79
CA ALA A 701 20.16 7.45 35.59
C ALA A 701 21.02 7.14 34.35
N LEU A 702 20.81 5.96 33.75
CA LEU A 702 21.41 5.59 32.48
C LEU A 702 20.56 6.18 31.36
N PHE A 703 21.16 7.02 30.51
CA PHE A 703 20.47 7.59 29.36
C PHE A 703 20.46 6.61 28.19
N VAL A 704 19.31 6.49 27.54
CA VAL A 704 19.05 5.58 26.42
C VAL A 704 18.56 6.40 25.23
N ASN A 705 19.35 6.41 24.16
CA ASN A 705 18.94 6.95 22.87
C ASN A 705 18.14 5.87 22.13
N HIS A 706 16.84 6.13 21.94
CA HIS A 706 15.90 5.20 21.34
C HIS A 706 14.90 5.99 20.51
N LYS A 707 15.26 6.25 19.26
CA LYS A 707 14.43 7.04 18.34
C LYS A 707 13.02 6.46 18.17
N ASN A 708 12.01 7.33 18.12
CA ASN A 708 10.61 7.04 17.86
C ASN A 708 10.02 5.91 18.76
N HIS A 709 10.47 5.81 20.02
CA HIS A 709 10.12 4.72 20.95
C HIS A 709 8.66 4.72 21.42
N GLN A 710 7.99 5.87 21.37
CA GLN A 710 6.55 6.04 21.61
C GLN A 710 6.06 5.58 23.02
N MET A 711 6.94 5.64 24.04
CA MET A 711 6.65 5.32 25.43
C MET A 711 6.57 6.57 26.31
N TYR A 712 5.51 7.40 26.18
CA TYR A 712 5.45 8.73 26.81
C TYR A 712 4.86 8.77 28.23
N SER A 713 4.93 7.67 28.97
CA SER A 713 4.49 7.58 30.38
C SER A 713 5.55 6.90 31.25
N THR A 714 5.72 7.37 32.48
CA THR A 714 6.75 6.86 33.41
C THR A 714 6.51 5.42 33.85
N SER A 715 5.27 4.92 33.78
CA SER A 715 4.93 3.51 33.99
C SER A 715 5.27 2.61 32.79
N ASN A 716 5.84 3.13 31.70
CA ASN A 716 6.29 2.25 30.61
C ASN A 716 7.43 1.34 31.09
N ASN A 717 7.30 0.08 30.70
CA ASN A 717 8.25 -0.99 30.91
C ASN A 717 9.06 -1.16 29.62
N VAL A 718 10.38 -1.34 29.74
CA VAL A 718 11.26 -1.60 28.60
C VAL A 718 12.21 -2.75 28.90
N THR A 719 12.32 -3.69 27.97
CA THR A 719 13.33 -4.75 28.02
C THR A 719 14.48 -4.37 27.12
N ILE A 720 15.66 -4.17 27.71
CA ILE A 720 16.91 -3.93 26.97
C ILE A 720 17.68 -5.26 26.92
N SER A 721 18.29 -5.56 25.78
CA SER A 721 19.06 -6.79 25.56
C SER A 721 20.20 -6.56 24.56
N GLY A 722 21.14 -7.50 24.48
CA GLY A 722 22.25 -7.43 23.52
C GLY A 722 23.39 -6.47 23.90
N PHE A 723 23.32 -5.80 25.06
CA PHE A 723 24.44 -4.98 25.54
C PHE A 723 25.62 -5.86 26.00
N VAL A 724 26.83 -5.48 25.59
CA VAL A 724 28.10 -6.18 25.89
C VAL A 724 29.18 -5.16 26.25
N SER A 725 30.15 -5.55 27.09
CA SER A 725 31.27 -4.69 27.51
C SER A 725 32.30 -4.43 26.40
N GLY A 726 32.40 -5.37 25.46
CA GLY A 726 33.46 -5.44 24.44
C GLY A 726 34.73 -6.17 24.87
N ALA A 727 34.82 -6.66 26.11
CA ALA A 727 35.95 -7.46 26.60
C ALA A 727 35.62 -8.96 26.62
N GLU A 728 36.42 -9.76 25.92
CA GLU A 728 36.22 -11.20 25.75
C GLU A 728 37.54 -11.99 25.72
N THR A 729 37.45 -13.27 26.09
CA THR A 729 38.57 -14.23 26.12
C THR A 729 37.99 -15.65 25.98
N THR A 730 38.81 -16.69 26.15
CA THR A 730 38.35 -18.09 26.13
C THR A 730 38.76 -18.85 27.38
N LEU A 731 38.03 -19.91 27.73
CA LEU A 731 38.45 -20.86 28.76
C LEU A 731 39.69 -21.64 28.30
N ALA A 732 40.76 -21.61 29.08
CA ALA A 732 41.97 -22.40 28.84
C ALA A 732 41.82 -23.88 29.25
N ALA A 733 40.84 -24.19 30.10
CA ALA A 733 40.49 -25.53 30.55
C ALA A 733 38.97 -25.68 30.71
N ALA A 734 38.45 -26.90 30.63
CA ALA A 734 37.03 -27.17 30.87
C ALA A 734 36.63 -26.87 32.32
N LEU A 735 35.36 -26.52 32.52
CA LEU A 735 34.77 -26.12 33.80
C LEU A 735 33.61 -27.06 34.16
N ASP A 736 33.79 -27.91 35.17
CA ASP A 736 32.74 -28.81 35.67
C ASP A 736 31.69 -28.02 36.47
N THR A 737 30.47 -28.56 36.62
CA THR A 737 29.32 -27.88 37.29
C THR A 737 29.58 -27.45 38.74
N THR A 738 30.56 -28.07 39.43
CA THR A 738 30.92 -27.78 40.83
C THR A 738 32.19 -26.96 41.01
N SER A 739 32.85 -26.55 39.92
CA SER A 739 34.12 -25.80 39.96
C SER A 739 33.96 -24.41 40.62
N THR A 740 34.91 -24.05 41.48
CA THR A 740 34.99 -22.76 42.21
C THR A 740 36.10 -21.82 41.71
N SER A 741 36.83 -22.26 40.66
CA SER A 741 37.91 -21.55 39.98
C SER A 741 37.90 -21.89 38.50
N LEU A 742 38.37 -20.98 37.65
CA LEU A 742 38.57 -21.21 36.21
C LEU A 742 39.92 -20.64 35.77
N THR A 743 40.34 -21.01 34.56
CA THR A 743 41.56 -20.45 33.94
C THR A 743 41.18 -19.86 32.58
N LEU A 744 41.49 -18.58 32.39
CA LEU A 744 41.31 -17.85 31.14
C LEU A 744 42.52 -18.04 30.21
N THR A 745 42.34 -17.84 28.91
CA THR A 745 43.45 -17.81 27.94
C THR A 745 44.24 -16.49 28.04
N SER A 746 43.53 -15.38 28.31
CA SER A 746 44.10 -14.08 28.70
C SER A 746 43.22 -13.44 29.77
N GLY A 747 43.83 -12.71 30.71
CA GLY A 747 43.16 -12.01 31.81
C GLY A 747 43.23 -10.47 31.76
N THR A 748 43.77 -9.88 30.68
CA THR A 748 44.16 -8.44 30.61
C THR A 748 43.04 -7.43 30.89
N ASP A 749 41.79 -7.75 30.57
CA ASP A 749 40.62 -6.90 30.87
C ASP A 749 39.84 -7.37 32.12
N PHE A 750 40.24 -8.52 32.69
CA PHE A 750 39.54 -9.22 33.77
C PHE A 750 40.14 -8.93 35.15
N ASP A 751 41.27 -8.22 35.23
CA ASP A 751 41.92 -7.77 36.48
C ASP A 751 41.92 -6.24 36.67
N ASP A 752 41.18 -5.49 35.85
CA ASP A 752 41.05 -4.04 35.99
C ASP A 752 40.36 -3.65 37.31
N THR A 753 40.90 -2.62 37.98
CA THR A 753 40.44 -2.09 39.27
C THR A 753 40.11 -0.59 39.22
N THR A 754 40.46 0.12 38.15
CA THR A 754 40.38 1.59 38.07
C THR A 754 39.89 2.15 36.73
N GLY A 755 39.92 1.35 35.66
CA GLY A 755 39.48 1.73 34.32
C GLY A 755 38.04 1.31 33.99
N LYS A 756 37.79 1.21 32.68
CA LYS A 756 36.50 0.86 32.05
C LYS A 756 35.93 -0.48 32.52
N TYR A 757 36.77 -1.43 32.93
CA TYR A 757 36.41 -2.79 33.27
C TYR A 757 36.51 -3.08 34.79
N ALA A 758 36.65 -2.02 35.59
CA ALA A 758 36.79 -2.10 37.04
C ALA A 758 35.58 -2.76 37.74
N TYR A 759 35.88 -3.49 38.81
CA TYR A 759 34.93 -4.20 39.68
C TYR A 759 33.81 -3.33 40.29
N ASP A 760 32.72 -3.97 40.72
CA ASP A 760 31.54 -3.32 41.30
C ASP A 760 31.77 -2.77 42.73
N SER A 761 30.76 -2.13 43.32
CA SER A 761 30.86 -1.57 44.69
C SER A 761 31.21 -2.61 45.77
N SER A 762 31.01 -3.91 45.50
CA SER A 762 31.32 -5.03 46.39
C SER A 762 32.67 -5.70 46.06
N SER A 763 33.49 -5.10 45.19
CA SER A 763 34.74 -5.67 44.68
C SER A 763 34.56 -7.02 43.98
N GLN A 764 33.48 -7.14 43.21
CA GLN A 764 33.17 -8.32 42.40
C GLN A 764 33.23 -7.97 40.91
N TRP A 765 33.82 -8.87 40.12
CA TRP A 765 33.71 -8.85 38.67
C TRP A 765 32.66 -9.85 38.22
N TRP A 766 31.98 -9.55 37.11
CA TRP A 766 30.91 -10.36 36.55
C TRP A 766 31.32 -10.89 35.17
N ILE A 767 30.99 -12.14 34.86
CA ILE A 767 31.30 -12.80 33.58
C ILE A 767 30.13 -13.64 33.09
N LYS A 768 30.10 -13.88 31.78
CA LYS A 768 29.13 -14.73 31.10
C LYS A 768 29.86 -15.78 30.25
N ILE A 769 29.40 -17.03 30.30
CA ILE A 769 29.88 -18.15 29.47
C ILE A 769 28.65 -18.91 28.97
N GLY A 770 28.40 -18.91 27.66
CA GLY A 770 27.12 -19.35 27.11
C GLY A 770 25.98 -18.55 27.74
N ASP A 771 24.98 -19.24 28.30
CA ASP A 771 23.87 -18.60 29.03
C ASP A 771 24.12 -18.46 30.55
N GLU A 772 25.25 -18.93 31.08
CA GLU A 772 25.53 -18.86 32.51
C GLU A 772 26.22 -17.55 32.89
N ILE A 773 25.69 -16.88 33.92
CA ILE A 773 26.29 -15.69 34.53
C ILE A 773 26.93 -16.08 35.87
N MET A 774 28.18 -15.66 36.06
CA MET A 774 28.99 -15.93 37.24
C MET A 774 29.67 -14.65 37.72
N LYS A 775 30.15 -14.65 38.96
CA LYS A 775 30.94 -13.55 39.52
C LYS A 775 32.13 -14.05 40.32
N TYR A 776 33.20 -13.26 40.39
CA TYR A 776 34.43 -13.60 41.13
C TYR A 776 35.02 -12.38 41.84
N THR A 777 35.90 -12.63 42.81
CA THR A 777 36.55 -11.58 43.63
C THR A 777 38.07 -11.59 43.56
N THR A 778 38.68 -12.56 42.86
CA THR A 778 40.14 -12.70 42.83
C THR A 778 40.62 -13.33 41.53
N VAL A 779 41.47 -12.61 40.82
CA VAL A 779 42.19 -13.05 39.62
C VAL A 779 43.69 -12.83 39.81
N SER A 780 44.51 -13.71 39.24
CA SER A 780 45.96 -13.57 39.22
C SER A 780 46.49 -14.07 37.88
N GLY A 781 46.85 -13.13 37.00
CA GLY A 781 47.19 -13.44 35.60
C GLY A 781 45.98 -14.06 34.88
N THR A 782 46.04 -15.36 34.61
CA THR A 782 44.96 -16.11 33.96
C THR A 782 44.08 -16.91 34.93
N ALA A 783 44.47 -17.07 36.20
CA ALA A 783 43.74 -17.87 37.16
C ALA A 783 42.68 -17.04 37.89
N VAL A 784 41.41 -17.42 37.76
CA VAL A 784 40.26 -16.78 38.42
C VAL A 784 39.75 -17.70 39.53
N SER A 785 39.48 -17.14 40.70
CA SER A 785 39.14 -17.88 41.92
C SER A 785 38.03 -17.19 42.73
N SER A 786 37.47 -17.91 43.71
CA SER A 786 36.32 -17.46 44.50
C SER A 786 35.07 -17.20 43.65
N ILE A 787 34.83 -18.08 42.67
CA ILE A 787 33.71 -17.94 41.73
C ILE A 787 32.39 -18.33 42.40
N THR A 788 31.39 -17.46 42.29
CA THR A 788 29.99 -17.76 42.59
C THR A 788 29.22 -17.90 41.28
N ARG A 789 28.63 -19.06 41.06
CA ARG A 789 27.99 -19.48 39.80
C ARG A 789 26.48 -19.31 39.82
N ALA A 790 25.81 -19.59 38.69
CA ALA A 790 24.35 -19.58 38.58
C ALA A 790 23.70 -18.27 39.12
N GLN A 791 24.28 -17.12 38.76
CA GLN A 791 23.76 -15.81 39.17
C GLN A 791 22.63 -15.34 38.24
N SER A 792 21.82 -14.39 38.71
CA SER A 792 20.72 -13.79 37.93
C SER A 792 19.79 -14.81 37.25
N SER A 793 19.36 -15.82 38.02
CA SER A 793 18.46 -16.89 37.59
C SER A 793 19.00 -17.81 36.47
N THR A 794 20.30 -17.77 36.19
CA THR A 794 20.97 -18.74 35.29
C THR A 794 21.27 -20.05 36.02
N SER A 795 21.59 -21.12 35.27
CA SER A 795 21.91 -22.45 35.83
C SER A 795 23.40 -22.77 35.65
N ALA A 796 23.98 -23.53 36.59
CA ALA A 796 25.38 -23.97 36.50
C ALA A 796 25.53 -25.16 35.53
N VAL A 797 26.29 -24.96 34.44
CA VAL A 797 26.47 -25.96 33.37
C VAL A 797 27.95 -26.33 33.22
N ALA A 798 28.25 -27.50 32.64
CA ALA A 798 29.63 -27.84 32.30
C ALA A 798 30.05 -27.12 31.01
N HIS A 799 31.19 -26.41 31.04
CA HIS A 799 31.71 -25.66 29.88
C HIS A 799 32.98 -26.31 29.34
N THR A 800 33.12 -26.40 28.02
CA THR A 800 34.30 -26.98 27.37
C THR A 800 35.48 -26.00 27.37
N SER A 801 36.70 -26.53 27.28
CA SER A 801 37.87 -25.71 26.93
C SER A 801 37.64 -25.02 25.58
N GLY A 802 38.04 -23.75 25.47
CA GLY A 802 37.80 -22.91 24.30
C GLY A 802 36.44 -22.19 24.29
N ALA A 803 35.55 -22.44 25.25
CA ALA A 803 34.30 -21.67 25.37
C ALA A 803 34.57 -20.17 25.56
N LYS A 804 33.76 -19.33 24.92
CA LYS A 804 33.85 -17.86 24.99
C LYS A 804 33.50 -17.38 26.41
N VAL A 805 34.37 -16.55 26.98
CA VAL A 805 34.14 -15.87 28.26
C VAL A 805 34.04 -14.38 27.99
N GLU A 806 32.89 -13.80 28.30
CA GLU A 806 32.63 -12.37 28.14
C GLU A 806 32.67 -11.70 29.51
N LEU A 807 33.35 -10.54 29.62
CA LEU A 807 33.24 -9.72 30.82
C LEU A 807 31.86 -9.07 30.84
N TYR A 808 31.07 -9.37 31.88
CA TYR A 808 29.66 -8.99 31.98
C TYR A 808 29.45 -7.75 32.87
N MET A 809 30.35 -6.78 32.75
CA MET A 809 30.28 -5.50 33.45
C MET A 809 30.98 -4.36 32.69
N LEU A 810 30.65 -3.12 33.04
CA LEU A 810 31.22 -1.92 32.44
C LEU A 810 31.12 -0.71 33.40
N HIS A 811 32.17 0.11 33.53
CA HIS A 811 32.22 1.31 34.39
C HIS A 811 31.76 1.08 35.84
N LYS A 812 32.08 -0.10 36.40
CA LYS A 812 31.62 -0.61 37.71
C LYS A 812 30.14 -0.98 37.82
N VAL A 813 29.41 -1.00 36.70
CA VAL A 813 28.00 -1.45 36.60
C VAL A 813 27.96 -2.88 36.03
N PRO A 814 27.40 -3.86 36.74
CA PRO A 814 27.10 -5.18 36.19
C PRO A 814 26.09 -5.10 35.04
N ILE A 815 26.34 -5.78 33.92
CA ILE A 815 25.44 -5.77 32.75
C ILE A 815 24.08 -6.44 33.07
N THR A 816 23.99 -7.22 34.15
CA THR A 816 22.73 -7.70 34.73
C THR A 816 21.76 -6.58 35.14
N GLU A 817 22.26 -5.36 35.39
CA GLU A 817 21.42 -4.20 35.68
C GLU A 817 20.84 -3.55 34.41
N ILE A 818 21.40 -3.86 33.23
CA ILE A 818 21.07 -3.25 31.93
C ILE A 818 20.27 -4.22 31.06
N ASN A 819 20.82 -5.41 30.81
CA ASN A 819 20.20 -6.49 30.04
C ASN A 819 19.10 -7.17 30.89
N LYS A 820 18.03 -6.42 31.14
CA LYS A 820 16.87 -6.83 31.93
C LYS A 820 15.62 -6.08 31.44
N THR A 821 14.47 -6.47 31.98
CA THR A 821 13.28 -5.62 31.99
C THR A 821 13.41 -4.53 33.06
N HIS A 822 13.27 -3.28 32.66
CA HIS A 822 13.10 -2.11 33.52
C HIS A 822 11.59 -1.81 33.60
N THR A 823 11.05 -1.68 34.82
CA THR A 823 9.59 -1.54 35.05
C THR A 823 9.12 -0.10 35.21
N ALA A 824 9.98 0.85 34.87
CA ALA A 824 9.70 2.28 34.84
C ALA A 824 10.78 2.98 34.01
N ILE A 825 10.41 4.09 33.40
CA ILE A 825 11.32 5.01 32.71
C ILE A 825 11.12 6.45 33.21
N ALA A 826 12.13 7.29 33.08
CA ALA A 826 12.10 8.68 33.53
C ALA A 826 12.76 9.62 32.50
N ASN A 827 12.55 10.93 32.64
CA ASN A 827 13.12 11.96 31.76
C ASN A 827 12.88 11.65 30.27
N ILE A 828 11.60 11.50 29.92
CA ILE A 828 11.16 10.98 28.63
C ILE A 828 11.06 12.13 27.62
N ASN A 829 11.77 12.01 26.51
CA ASN A 829 11.58 12.83 25.31
C ASN A 829 11.07 11.93 24.17
N ILE A 830 10.87 12.46 22.97
CA ILE A 830 10.35 11.69 21.81
C ILE A 830 11.31 10.57 21.38
N ASP A 831 12.62 10.84 21.44
CA ASP A 831 13.68 9.97 20.90
C ASP A 831 14.65 9.44 21.98
N SER A 832 14.36 9.69 23.26
CA SER A 832 15.20 9.25 24.39
C SER A 832 14.44 9.12 25.71
N TYR A 833 15.00 8.34 26.63
CA TYR A 833 14.55 8.24 28.03
C TYR A 833 15.72 7.79 28.93
N THR A 834 15.49 7.79 30.24
CA THR A 834 16.45 7.24 31.23
C THR A 834 15.88 6.01 31.94
N VAL A 835 16.76 5.06 32.27
CA VAL A 835 16.46 3.89 33.11
C VAL A 835 17.32 3.89 34.38
N SER A 836 16.80 3.29 35.44
CA SER A 836 17.45 3.29 36.76
C SER A 836 18.41 2.12 36.95
N LEU A 837 19.67 2.44 37.19
CA LEU A 837 20.71 1.54 37.69
C LEU A 837 20.65 1.44 39.22
N THR A 838 21.17 0.34 39.76
CA THR A 838 21.45 0.15 41.20
C THR A 838 22.87 0.60 41.54
N SER A 839 23.81 0.40 40.62
CA SER A 839 25.21 0.82 40.74
C SER A 839 25.45 2.18 40.05
N SER A 840 26.11 3.11 40.73
CA SER A 840 26.57 4.37 40.11
C SER A 840 27.80 4.11 39.22
N PRO A 841 27.77 4.49 37.92
CA PRO A 841 28.93 4.38 37.04
C PRO A 841 30.11 5.21 37.57
N THR A 842 31.33 4.73 37.34
CA THR A 842 32.55 5.51 37.56
C THR A 842 33.36 5.52 36.27
N ILE A 843 33.51 6.69 35.66
CA ILE A 843 34.28 6.88 34.43
C ILE A 843 35.62 7.52 34.79
N SER A 844 36.71 6.99 34.24
CA SER A 844 38.07 7.51 34.40
C SER A 844 38.67 7.80 33.03
N GLY A 845 39.31 8.97 32.86
CA GLY A 845 39.90 9.38 31.58
C GLY A 845 39.74 10.85 31.18
N GLY A 846 38.88 11.62 31.86
CA GLY A 846 38.78 13.08 31.68
C GLY A 846 37.44 13.59 31.15
N THR A 847 36.49 12.71 30.82
CA THR A 847 35.07 13.05 30.57
C THR A 847 34.20 12.46 31.67
N ASP A 848 33.14 13.18 32.08
CA ASP A 848 32.16 12.69 33.04
C ASP A 848 31.08 11.79 32.39
N THR A 849 31.08 11.66 31.07
CA THR A 849 30.17 10.81 30.29
C THR A 849 30.92 9.81 29.41
N ALA A 850 30.28 8.67 29.13
CA ALA A 850 30.78 7.63 28.25
C ALA A 850 29.63 6.97 27.46
N THR A 851 29.68 7.10 26.13
CA THR A 851 28.70 6.52 25.20
C THR A 851 29.13 5.10 24.80
N ASN A 852 28.27 4.10 25.00
CA ASN A 852 28.62 2.69 24.84
C ASN A 852 27.46 1.82 24.29
N GLY A 853 27.81 0.60 23.87
CA GLY A 853 26.91 -0.39 23.28
C GLY A 853 27.22 -0.61 21.79
N GLY A 854 27.22 -1.86 21.32
CA GLY A 854 27.44 -2.17 19.90
C GLY A 854 26.14 -2.16 19.08
N SER A 855 26.25 -2.48 17.79
CA SER A 855 25.14 -2.56 16.81
C SER A 855 24.09 -3.67 17.07
N VAL A 856 24.14 -4.35 18.22
CA VAL A 856 23.29 -5.50 18.57
C VAL A 856 22.37 -5.20 19.77
N VAL A 857 22.42 -3.99 20.33
CA VAL A 857 21.53 -3.60 21.43
C VAL A 857 20.09 -3.51 20.92
N LYS A 858 19.16 -4.20 21.58
CA LYS A 858 17.72 -4.17 21.24
C LYS A 858 16.89 -3.69 22.43
N ALA A 859 15.86 -2.89 22.14
CA ALA A 859 14.89 -2.43 23.11
C ALA A 859 13.44 -2.66 22.62
N THR A 860 12.51 -2.87 23.55
CA THR A 860 11.07 -2.90 23.24
C THR A 860 10.50 -1.49 23.16
N GLU A 861 9.54 -1.27 22.26
CA GLU A 861 8.85 0.01 22.05
C GLU A 861 7.33 -0.20 21.90
N ASN A 862 6.56 0.89 21.96
CA ASN A 862 5.13 0.88 21.67
C ASN A 862 4.86 1.43 20.24
N ALA A 863 3.61 1.33 19.79
CA ALA A 863 3.09 2.02 18.62
C ALA A 863 1.93 2.96 19.02
N SER A 864 2.24 4.23 19.30
CA SER A 864 1.24 5.27 19.60
C SER A 864 0.58 5.82 18.34
N PHE A 865 -0.71 6.17 18.40
CA PHE A 865 -1.43 6.74 17.27
C PHE A 865 -2.50 7.77 17.66
N ASP A 866 -2.64 8.78 16.83
CA ASP A 866 -3.74 9.75 16.80
C ASP A 866 -4.64 9.55 15.57
N THR A 867 -4.08 8.94 14.50
CA THR A 867 -4.82 8.44 13.34
C THR A 867 -4.53 6.95 13.19
N GLY A 868 -5.56 6.12 13.09
CA GLY A 868 -5.44 4.68 12.92
C GLY A 868 -6.14 4.19 11.65
N MET A 869 -5.53 3.26 10.92
CA MET A 869 -6.10 2.66 9.70
C MET A 869 -6.09 1.13 9.84
N PRO A 870 -7.24 0.47 10.08
CA PRO A 870 -7.33 -0.98 9.98
C PRO A 870 -7.28 -1.39 8.50
N VAL A 871 -6.29 -2.19 8.12
CA VAL A 871 -6.24 -2.80 6.78
C VAL A 871 -6.64 -4.26 6.91
N VAL A 872 -7.82 -4.57 6.39
CA VAL A 872 -8.41 -5.92 6.45
C VAL A 872 -8.99 -6.21 5.08
N SER A 873 -8.50 -7.26 4.42
CA SER A 873 -9.04 -7.68 3.13
C SER A 873 -10.40 -8.36 3.35
N THR A 874 -11.44 -7.81 2.73
CA THR A 874 -12.83 -8.26 2.88
C THR A 874 -13.53 -8.34 1.54
N LEU A 875 -14.43 -9.30 1.39
CA LEU A 875 -15.38 -9.39 0.28
C LEU A 875 -16.81 -9.27 0.84
N GLU A 876 -17.46 -8.16 0.53
CA GLU A 876 -18.86 -7.90 0.85
C GLU A 876 -19.69 -8.00 -0.44
N VAL A 877 -20.58 -8.99 -0.51
CA VAL A 877 -21.48 -9.22 -1.65
C VAL A 877 -22.93 -8.94 -1.22
N PRO A 878 -23.79 -8.31 -2.02
CA PRO A 878 -25.19 -8.13 -1.64
C PRO A 878 -25.93 -9.49 -1.53
N PRO A 879 -26.82 -9.73 -0.54
CA PRO A 879 -27.21 -8.89 0.59
C PRO A 879 -26.52 -9.29 1.91
N THR A 880 -25.20 -9.13 1.97
CA THR A 880 -24.38 -9.34 3.18
C THR A 880 -23.90 -8.00 3.74
N SER A 881 -23.42 -7.98 4.99
CA SER A 881 -22.84 -6.77 5.59
C SER A 881 -21.70 -7.06 6.57
N ILE A 882 -20.74 -6.13 6.63
CA ILE A 882 -19.63 -6.11 7.60
C ILE A 882 -19.66 -4.77 8.34
N SER A 883 -19.61 -4.81 9.66
CA SER A 883 -19.45 -3.61 10.50
C SER A 883 -18.29 -3.77 11.47
N ALA A 884 -17.47 -2.73 11.63
CA ALA A 884 -16.27 -2.78 12.46
C ALA A 884 -16.34 -1.79 13.64
N THR A 885 -15.91 -2.25 14.81
CA THR A 885 -15.75 -1.42 16.01
C THR A 885 -14.40 -1.69 16.64
N ILE A 886 -13.77 -0.67 17.21
CA ILE A 886 -12.44 -0.77 17.80
C ILE A 886 -12.45 -0.33 19.27
N ARG A 887 -11.62 -1.01 20.06
CA ARG A 887 -11.41 -0.76 21.48
C ARG A 887 -9.91 -0.62 21.74
N PRO A 888 -9.34 0.56 21.49
CA PRO A 888 -7.92 0.82 21.70
C PRO A 888 -7.59 1.11 23.18
N MET A 889 -6.31 1.01 23.52
CA MET A 889 -5.73 1.40 24.80
C MET A 889 -5.25 2.85 24.78
N THR A 890 -5.61 3.64 25.80
CA THR A 890 -5.18 5.05 25.91
C THR A 890 -3.66 5.18 26.05
N SER A 891 -3.12 6.25 25.46
CA SER A 891 -1.71 6.64 25.56
C SER A 891 -1.57 8.01 26.22
N THR A 892 -0.32 8.44 26.42
CA THR A 892 0.07 9.80 26.78
C THR A 892 0.77 10.42 25.56
N SER A 893 0.60 11.71 25.29
CA SER A 893 1.36 12.40 24.23
C SER A 893 2.75 12.82 24.74
N PRO A 894 3.73 13.13 23.88
CA PRO A 894 4.97 13.78 24.34
C PRO A 894 4.64 15.09 25.07
N SER A 895 5.38 15.37 26.15
CA SER A 895 5.07 16.46 27.11
C SER A 895 3.62 16.48 27.65
N GLY A 896 2.87 15.38 27.51
CA GLY A 896 1.45 15.26 27.85
C GLY A 896 1.17 14.83 29.29
N SER A 897 -0.13 14.86 29.65
CA SER A 897 -0.63 14.44 30.98
C SER A 897 -1.84 13.50 30.93
N GLN A 898 -2.14 12.94 29.75
CA GLN A 898 -3.21 11.96 29.56
C GLN A 898 -2.87 10.64 30.26
N ALA A 899 -3.88 9.91 30.73
CA ALA A 899 -3.69 8.61 31.38
C ALA A 899 -3.47 7.48 30.37
N SER A 900 -2.31 6.83 30.43
CA SER A 900 -1.98 5.63 29.64
C SER A 900 -2.66 4.35 30.16
N PHE A 901 -2.57 3.27 29.37
CA PHE A 901 -2.86 1.87 29.73
C PHE A 901 -4.34 1.54 30.05
N THR A 902 -5.29 2.42 29.74
CA THR A 902 -6.71 2.12 29.92
C THR A 902 -7.31 1.58 28.62
N THR A 903 -7.64 0.29 28.58
CA THR A 903 -8.32 -0.32 27.42
C THR A 903 -9.79 0.13 27.35
N THR A 904 -10.23 0.58 26.17
CA THR A 904 -11.62 1.04 25.96
C THR A 904 -12.65 -0.05 26.27
N SER A 905 -13.70 0.31 27.02
CA SER A 905 -14.76 -0.63 27.42
C SER A 905 -15.65 -1.04 26.24
N SER A 906 -16.29 -2.21 26.33
CA SER A 906 -17.17 -2.72 25.26
C SER A 906 -18.35 -1.80 24.95
N THR A 907 -18.84 -1.07 25.96
CA THR A 907 -19.95 -0.10 25.82
C THR A 907 -19.53 1.18 25.08
N ASN A 908 -18.25 1.52 25.12
CA ASN A 908 -17.69 2.73 24.51
C ASN A 908 -16.86 2.40 23.26
N ALA A 909 -17.10 1.24 22.63
CA ALA A 909 -16.40 0.85 21.41
C ALA A 909 -16.62 1.86 20.28
N ILE A 910 -15.57 2.22 19.57
CA ILE A 910 -15.58 3.26 18.55
C ILE A 910 -15.93 2.62 17.21
N SER A 911 -16.99 3.08 16.55
CA SER A 911 -17.35 2.62 15.20
C SER A 911 -16.37 3.18 14.17
N ILE A 912 -15.88 2.32 13.26
CA ILE A 912 -14.93 2.66 12.21
C ILE A 912 -15.25 1.94 10.90
N ASN A 913 -14.79 2.50 9.79
CA ASN A 913 -14.77 1.81 8.50
C ASN A 913 -13.48 0.99 8.39
N LEU A 914 -13.54 -0.17 7.72
CA LEU A 914 -12.34 -0.91 7.35
C LEU A 914 -11.65 -0.24 6.14
N ASN A 915 -10.33 -0.31 6.08
CA ASN A 915 -9.48 0.23 5.00
C ASN A 915 -9.54 1.77 4.82
N ASP A 916 -9.96 2.51 5.85
CA ASP A 916 -10.03 3.98 5.86
C ASP A 916 -9.32 4.58 7.10
N ASN A 917 -8.90 5.84 7.01
CA ASN A 917 -8.27 6.54 8.12
C ASN A 917 -9.33 6.95 9.16
N LYS A 918 -9.10 6.57 10.43
CA LYS A 918 -9.85 7.09 11.58
C LYS A 918 -8.97 7.99 12.44
N ASP A 919 -9.31 9.27 12.51
CA ASP A 919 -8.75 10.20 13.50
C ASP A 919 -9.42 10.05 14.87
N TYR A 920 -8.65 10.32 15.93
CA TYR A 920 -9.07 10.31 17.33
C TYR A 920 -8.73 11.64 18.03
N ASP A 921 -9.60 12.08 18.95
CA ASP A 921 -9.40 13.32 19.72
C ASP A 921 -8.43 13.13 20.92
N VAL A 922 -8.02 11.90 21.20
CA VAL A 922 -7.09 11.52 22.26
C VAL A 922 -6.07 10.48 21.73
N PRO A 923 -4.82 10.52 22.20
CA PRO A 923 -3.80 9.57 21.77
C PRO A 923 -4.10 8.17 22.30
N TYR A 924 -3.96 7.18 21.43
CA TYR A 924 -4.06 5.75 21.74
C TYR A 924 -2.73 5.05 21.46
N MET A 925 -2.59 3.78 21.86
CA MET A 925 -1.40 2.99 21.53
C MET A 925 -1.69 1.49 21.42
N ILE A 926 -0.83 0.82 20.65
CA ILE A 926 -0.57 -0.61 20.73
C ILE A 926 0.69 -0.77 21.59
N ALA A 927 0.57 -1.50 22.68
CA ALA A 927 1.62 -1.61 23.68
C ALA A 927 2.58 -2.77 23.37
N SER A 928 3.84 -2.63 23.79
CA SER A 928 4.81 -3.72 23.80
C SER A 928 4.32 -4.90 24.66
N THR A 929 4.76 -6.14 24.38
CA THR A 929 4.34 -7.32 25.15
C THR A 929 4.58 -7.20 26.66
N ILE A 930 5.64 -6.49 27.07
CA ILE A 930 5.91 -6.26 28.49
C ILE A 930 4.95 -5.25 29.12
N ASN A 931 4.55 -4.21 28.37
CA ASN A 931 3.52 -3.27 28.80
C ASN A 931 2.12 -3.91 28.84
N GLU A 932 1.78 -4.75 27.85
CA GLU A 932 0.54 -5.57 27.89
C GLU A 932 0.52 -6.47 29.13
N SER A 933 1.64 -7.13 29.45
CA SER A 933 1.79 -7.98 30.63
C SER A 933 1.63 -7.22 31.95
N ASN A 934 2.40 -6.15 32.15
CA ASN A 934 2.51 -5.50 33.45
C ASN A 934 1.40 -4.48 33.72
N GLU A 935 1.03 -3.66 32.73
CA GLU A 935 0.09 -2.55 32.90
C GLU A 935 -1.36 -2.94 32.54
N ASN A 936 -1.56 -3.92 31.66
CA ASN A 936 -2.90 -4.37 31.21
C ASN A 936 -3.24 -5.81 31.68
N GLY A 937 -2.46 -6.38 32.59
CA GLY A 937 -2.69 -7.72 33.16
C GLY A 937 -2.63 -8.87 32.15
N GLY A 938 -1.83 -8.71 31.09
CA GLY A 938 -1.70 -9.67 29.98
C GLY A 938 -2.76 -9.55 28.89
N ASN A 939 -3.69 -8.59 28.99
CA ASN A 939 -4.68 -8.35 27.94
C ASN A 939 -4.08 -7.58 26.76
N LYS A 940 -4.64 -7.81 25.56
CA LYS A 940 -4.23 -7.14 24.32
C LYS A 940 -4.62 -5.66 24.31
N SER A 941 -3.74 -4.84 23.74
CA SER A 941 -3.84 -3.37 23.73
C SER A 941 -4.72 -2.81 22.63
N LEU A 942 -4.91 -3.55 21.54
CA LEU A 942 -5.86 -3.25 20.48
C LEU A 942 -6.80 -4.43 20.25
N ILE A 943 -8.10 -4.14 20.28
CA ILE A 943 -9.16 -5.10 19.95
C ILE A 943 -10.03 -4.49 18.85
N LEU A 944 -10.04 -5.11 17.67
CA LEU A 944 -10.89 -4.80 16.53
C LEU A 944 -11.95 -5.89 16.41
N THR A 945 -13.23 -5.52 16.48
CA THR A 945 -14.36 -6.46 16.38
C THR A 945 -15.13 -6.19 15.09
N CYS A 946 -15.07 -7.15 14.17
CA CYS A 946 -15.83 -7.17 12.92
C CYS A 946 -17.08 -8.05 13.10
N THR A 947 -18.26 -7.45 13.02
CA THR A 947 -19.54 -8.17 13.02
C THR A 947 -19.95 -8.43 11.57
N ILE A 948 -20.10 -9.71 11.22
CA ILE A 948 -20.50 -10.20 9.90
C ILE A 948 -21.94 -10.71 9.92
N SER A 949 -22.73 -10.40 8.90
CA SER A 949 -24.10 -10.90 8.75
C SER A 949 -24.54 -11.04 7.30
N SER A 950 -25.59 -11.83 7.06
CA SER A 950 -26.21 -12.04 5.76
C SER A 950 -27.72 -12.19 5.89
N ASP A 951 -28.47 -11.61 4.96
CA ASP A 951 -29.92 -11.82 4.82
C ASP A 951 -30.26 -13.03 3.93
N ASN A 952 -29.25 -13.72 3.34
CA ASN A 952 -29.47 -14.85 2.44
C ASN A 952 -28.46 -15.99 2.68
N THR A 953 -29.00 -17.21 2.87
CA THR A 953 -28.25 -18.45 3.10
C THR A 953 -27.24 -18.85 2.01
N ASP A 954 -27.30 -18.31 0.80
CA ASP A 954 -26.36 -18.62 -0.29
C ASP A 954 -25.01 -17.89 -0.17
N VAL A 955 -24.97 -16.78 0.57
CA VAL A 955 -23.82 -15.88 0.63
C VAL A 955 -23.48 -15.45 2.07
N SER A 956 -22.20 -15.23 2.30
CA SER A 956 -21.65 -14.69 3.54
C SER A 956 -20.68 -13.57 3.19
N PRO A 957 -20.50 -12.54 4.04
CA PRO A 957 -19.31 -11.72 3.96
C PRO A 957 -18.08 -12.60 4.21
N VAL A 958 -16.97 -12.25 3.58
CA VAL A 958 -15.69 -12.94 3.75
C VAL A 958 -14.66 -11.98 4.32
N ILE A 959 -13.90 -12.44 5.31
CA ILE A 959 -12.68 -11.79 5.80
C ILE A 959 -11.51 -12.71 5.47
N ASP A 960 -10.51 -12.20 4.77
CA ASP A 960 -9.29 -12.93 4.42
C ASP A 960 -8.23 -12.72 5.51
N THR A 961 -7.84 -13.81 6.17
CA THR A 961 -6.88 -13.77 7.29
C THR A 961 -5.43 -13.62 6.86
N GLY A 962 -5.11 -13.78 5.57
CA GLY A 962 -3.78 -13.56 5.02
C GLY A 962 -3.39 -12.08 4.97
N ARG A 963 -4.36 -11.14 5.03
CA ARG A 963 -4.13 -9.69 4.95
C ARG A 963 -4.92 -8.92 6.00
N MET A 964 -4.40 -8.95 7.23
CA MET A 964 -4.95 -8.21 8.37
C MET A 964 -3.82 -7.47 9.12
N SER A 965 -3.89 -6.14 9.13
CA SER A 965 -2.93 -5.27 9.81
C SER A 965 -3.61 -3.98 10.29
N PHE A 966 -2.89 -3.21 11.08
CA PHE A 966 -3.31 -1.91 11.58
C PHE A 966 -2.15 -0.93 11.48
N ILE A 967 -2.38 0.20 10.80
CA ILE A 967 -1.41 1.29 10.73
C ILE A 967 -1.70 2.24 11.90
N ALA A 968 -0.74 2.31 12.83
CA ALA A 968 -0.74 3.27 13.93
C ALA A 968 0.06 4.51 13.50
N VAL A 969 -0.59 5.67 13.32
CA VAL A 969 0.06 6.93 12.94
C VAL A 969 0.02 7.90 14.10
N GLY A 970 1.18 8.13 14.74
CA GLY A 970 1.33 9.09 15.84
C GLY A 970 2.04 10.36 15.38
N ASN A 971 1.53 11.53 15.78
CA ASN A 971 2.16 12.82 15.50
C ASN A 971 3.36 13.06 16.43
N LYS A 972 4.51 13.50 15.88
CA LYS A 972 5.63 14.05 16.66
C LYS A 972 5.31 15.50 17.03
N LEU A 973 4.76 15.69 18.22
CA LEU A 973 4.51 17.00 18.84
C LEU A 973 4.92 16.95 20.31
N ASN A 974 5.81 17.85 20.72
CA ASN A 974 6.24 18.06 22.10
C ASN A 974 5.96 19.52 22.53
N ASN A 975 6.28 19.80 23.79
CA ASN A 975 6.41 21.15 24.32
C ASN A 975 7.72 21.20 25.12
N ILE A 976 8.70 21.98 24.66
CA ILE A 976 9.98 22.22 25.32
C ILE A 976 10.23 23.73 25.28
N ASP A 977 9.94 24.40 26.40
CA ASP A 977 10.08 25.86 26.58
C ASP A 977 11.32 26.23 27.42
N SER A 978 11.99 25.24 28.03
CA SER A 978 13.09 25.46 28.96
C SER A 978 14.04 24.26 29.09
N SER A 979 15.23 24.50 29.64
CA SER A 979 16.21 23.45 29.92
C SER A 979 15.79 22.44 31.00
N SER A 980 14.69 22.66 31.71
CA SER A 980 14.09 21.64 32.60
C SER A 980 13.19 20.63 31.88
N ASP A 981 12.79 20.91 30.64
CA ASP A 981 11.85 20.07 29.88
C ASP A 981 12.57 18.98 29.05
N ILE A 982 13.91 19.03 29.00
CA ILE A 982 14.78 18.08 28.31
C ILE A 982 15.85 17.51 29.24
N TYR A 983 16.31 16.29 28.95
CA TYR A 983 17.42 15.65 29.64
C TYR A 983 18.38 14.98 28.63
N PRO A 984 19.70 15.19 28.74
CA PRO A 984 20.40 16.11 29.65
C PRO A 984 20.00 17.58 29.45
N THR A 985 19.97 18.35 30.54
CA THR A 985 19.54 19.77 30.52
C THR A 985 20.46 20.69 29.71
N GLY A 986 21.68 20.22 29.38
CA GLY A 986 22.65 20.93 28.56
C GLY A 986 22.39 20.83 27.05
N ASP A 987 21.51 19.92 26.63
CA ASP A 987 21.15 19.69 25.22
C ASP A 987 19.96 20.58 24.80
N TYR A 988 19.48 21.47 25.68
CA TYR A 988 18.42 22.43 25.39
C TYR A 988 18.90 23.52 24.45
N ILE A 989 18.28 23.59 23.28
CA ILE A 989 18.40 24.67 22.32
C ILE A 989 17.04 25.36 22.20
N SER A 990 17.04 26.69 22.32
CA SER A 990 15.85 27.54 22.39
C SER A 990 15.40 27.97 20.98
N SER A 991 14.09 28.16 20.76
CA SER A 991 13.50 28.62 19.48
C SER A 991 13.91 30.02 19.00
N ILE A 992 14.85 30.67 19.67
CA ILE A 992 15.46 31.95 19.26
C ILE A 992 16.89 31.77 18.73
N GLU A 993 17.49 30.60 18.90
CA GLU A 993 18.81 30.29 18.34
C GLU A 993 18.71 30.10 16.81
N PRO A 994 19.81 30.24 16.05
CA PRO A 994 19.77 30.19 14.59
C PRO A 994 19.40 28.80 14.04
N ASP A 995 19.88 27.73 14.68
CA ASP A 995 19.59 26.34 14.37
C ASP A 995 19.50 25.44 15.62
N GLY A 996 18.85 24.29 15.47
CA GLY A 996 18.84 23.18 16.43
C GLY A 996 17.66 23.12 17.41
N ASP A 997 16.54 23.81 17.16
CA ASP A 997 15.38 23.88 18.07
C ASP A 997 14.93 22.49 18.57
N SER A 998 14.75 22.41 19.89
CA SER A 998 14.34 21.21 20.65
C SER A 998 12.90 20.72 20.32
N ASN A 999 12.07 21.56 19.69
CA ASN A 999 10.70 21.24 19.34
C ASN A 999 10.60 20.43 18.03
N ALA A 1000 9.59 19.56 17.95
CA ALA A 1000 9.48 18.52 16.92
C ALA A 1000 8.55 18.85 15.75
N ALA A 1001 7.82 19.97 15.82
CA ALA A 1001 6.84 20.40 14.81
C ALA A 1001 7.10 21.86 14.42
N ILE A 1002 7.92 22.07 13.39
CA ILE A 1002 8.43 23.38 12.99
C ILE A 1002 8.34 23.51 11.47
N TYR A 1003 7.83 24.65 11.00
CA TYR A 1003 7.80 25.04 9.60
C TYR A 1003 8.52 26.38 9.44
N LEU A 1004 9.47 26.44 8.50
CA LEU A 1004 10.23 27.65 8.17
C LEU A 1004 9.98 28.01 6.71
N THR A 1005 9.83 29.30 6.40
CA THR A 1005 9.80 29.79 5.02
C THR A 1005 11.22 29.89 4.44
N LYS A 1006 11.38 29.97 3.12
CA LYS A 1006 12.67 30.37 2.53
C LYS A 1006 12.92 31.87 2.72
N LYS A 1007 14.17 32.24 3.02
CA LYS A 1007 14.64 33.64 3.09
C LYS A 1007 14.18 34.46 1.88
N ILE A 1008 13.49 35.57 2.14
CA ILE A 1008 13.05 36.52 1.11
C ILE A 1008 13.89 37.79 1.17
N THR A 1009 14.50 38.15 0.04
CA THR A 1009 15.20 39.43 -0.15
C THR A 1009 14.25 40.49 -0.69
N LEU A 1010 14.20 41.66 -0.06
CA LEU A 1010 13.36 42.80 -0.46
C LEU A 1010 14.11 43.75 -1.42
N GLU A 1011 13.39 44.35 -2.37
CA GLU A 1011 13.95 45.41 -3.24
C GLU A 1011 14.09 46.75 -2.50
N ASN A 1012 13.16 47.03 -1.57
CA ASN A 1012 13.15 48.21 -0.71
C ASN A 1012 13.15 47.78 0.75
N ALA A 1013 13.84 48.53 1.61
CA ALA A 1013 13.85 48.22 3.05
C ALA A 1013 12.44 48.28 3.66
N ALA A 1014 12.24 47.57 4.78
CA ALA A 1014 11.01 47.57 5.55
C ALA A 1014 11.29 47.80 7.05
N THR A 1015 10.26 48.21 7.79
CA THR A 1015 10.30 48.56 9.23
C THR A 1015 9.18 47.93 10.04
N ALA A 1016 8.36 47.10 9.40
CA ALA A 1016 7.26 46.36 10.02
C ALA A 1016 7.00 45.08 9.21
N LEU A 1017 6.50 44.05 9.90
CA LEU A 1017 6.22 42.73 9.33
C LEU A 1017 4.90 42.21 9.91
N LYS A 1018 4.08 41.58 9.08
CA LYS A 1018 2.75 41.10 9.45
C LYS A 1018 2.51 39.71 8.89
N VAL A 1019 2.18 38.77 9.75
CA VAL A 1019 1.86 37.38 9.40
C VAL A 1019 0.43 37.08 9.82
N PHE A 1020 -0.32 36.40 8.96
CA PHE A 1020 -1.61 35.84 9.32
C PHE A 1020 -1.85 34.53 8.59
N PHE A 1021 -2.48 33.58 9.27
CA PHE A 1021 -2.84 32.29 8.71
C PHE A 1021 -4.13 31.77 9.37
N ALA A 1022 -4.76 30.78 8.74
CA ALA A 1022 -5.89 30.07 9.33
C ALA A 1022 -5.37 28.72 9.86
N ALA A 1023 -5.62 28.41 11.13
CA ALA A 1023 -5.19 27.16 11.75
C ALA A 1023 -6.31 26.48 12.55
N HIS A 1024 -6.28 25.15 12.56
CA HIS A 1024 -7.00 24.33 13.53
C HIS A 1024 -6.08 24.09 14.74
N ARG A 1025 -6.46 24.61 15.91
CA ARG A 1025 -5.69 24.45 17.16
C ARG A 1025 -6.55 23.81 18.24
N HIS A 1026 -6.16 22.62 18.69
CA HIS A 1026 -6.79 21.98 19.85
C HIS A 1026 -6.54 22.78 21.13
N SER A 1027 -7.41 22.64 22.14
CA SER A 1027 -7.33 23.41 23.39
C SER A 1027 -6.11 23.10 24.26
N SER A 1028 -5.44 21.97 24.01
CA SER A 1028 -4.22 21.52 24.71
C SER A 1028 -2.91 21.83 23.96
N ALA A 1029 -2.97 22.59 22.87
CA ALA A 1029 -1.81 22.91 22.02
C ALA A 1029 -1.70 24.42 21.82
N GLU A 1030 -0.47 24.89 21.57
CA GLU A 1030 -0.16 26.27 21.24
C GLU A 1030 0.52 26.35 19.87
N ILE A 1031 0.42 27.50 19.21
CA ILE A 1031 1.16 27.82 17.99
C ILE A 1031 1.89 29.12 18.26
N LYS A 1032 3.21 29.05 18.41
CA LYS A 1032 4.10 30.21 18.55
C LYS A 1032 4.66 30.56 17.17
N THR A 1033 4.84 31.84 16.89
CA THR A 1033 5.41 32.32 15.63
C THR A 1033 6.63 33.20 15.92
N TYR A 1034 7.66 33.05 15.09
CA TYR A 1034 8.92 33.77 15.19
C TYR A 1034 9.25 34.39 13.83
N TYR A 1035 10.13 35.39 13.80
CA TYR A 1035 10.63 36.02 12.58
C TYR A 1035 12.13 36.29 12.68
N LYS A 1036 12.81 36.37 11.54
CA LYS A 1036 14.25 36.63 11.43
C LYS A 1036 14.49 37.67 10.35
N ILE A 1037 15.31 38.69 10.61
CA ILE A 1037 15.52 39.84 9.70
C ILE A 1037 16.99 40.19 9.52
N LEU A 1038 17.38 40.54 8.29
CA LEU A 1038 18.69 41.10 7.95
C LEU A 1038 18.61 42.62 7.87
N ARG A 1039 19.22 43.33 8.82
CA ARG A 1039 19.26 44.79 8.83
C ARG A 1039 20.16 45.35 7.73
N THR A 1040 19.86 46.56 7.29
CA THR A 1040 20.61 47.30 6.25
C THR A 1040 22.08 47.57 6.60
N ASP A 1041 22.42 47.62 7.89
CA ASP A 1041 23.75 47.90 8.42
C ASP A 1041 24.50 46.63 8.89
N ASP A 1042 23.86 45.46 8.84
CA ASP A 1042 24.42 44.18 9.25
C ASP A 1042 25.07 43.45 8.08
N ALA A 1043 26.21 42.82 8.34
CA ALA A 1043 26.99 42.06 7.35
C ALA A 1043 27.23 40.61 7.78
N SER A 1044 26.57 40.17 8.85
CA SER A 1044 26.52 38.78 9.28
C SER A 1044 25.87 37.90 8.19
N ASP A 1045 26.19 36.61 8.15
CA ASP A 1045 25.39 35.72 7.31
C ASP A 1045 23.96 35.66 7.87
N PHE A 1046 22.99 35.45 7.00
CA PHE A 1046 21.60 35.37 7.44
C PHE A 1046 21.38 34.13 8.30
N ASP A 1047 22.01 33.01 7.93
CA ASP A 1047 21.77 31.74 8.57
C ASP A 1047 22.27 31.75 10.03
N ASP A 1048 23.34 32.50 10.32
CA ASP A 1048 23.90 32.74 11.67
C ASP A 1048 23.04 33.62 12.60
N LEU A 1049 21.99 34.28 12.10
CA LEU A 1049 21.14 35.17 12.92
C LEU A 1049 20.06 34.38 13.69
N GLY A 1050 19.84 34.75 14.95
CA GLY A 1050 18.75 34.18 15.76
C GLY A 1050 17.35 34.67 15.34
N TYR A 1051 16.33 33.96 15.81
CA TYR A 1051 14.92 34.34 15.63
C TYR A 1051 14.40 35.22 16.79
N VAL A 1052 13.38 36.03 16.50
CA VAL A 1052 12.69 36.86 17.48
C VAL A 1052 11.20 36.47 17.52
N GLY A 1053 10.66 36.24 18.72
CA GLY A 1053 9.24 35.94 18.89
C GLY A 1053 8.36 37.16 18.60
N PHE A 1054 7.27 36.97 17.86
CA PHE A 1054 6.22 38.00 17.80
C PHE A 1054 5.67 38.28 19.20
N ASN A 1055 5.32 39.54 19.48
CA ASN A 1055 4.86 39.97 20.82
C ASN A 1055 5.82 39.62 21.99
N THR A 1056 7.10 39.34 21.71
CA THR A 1056 8.18 38.90 22.64
C THR A 1056 8.23 37.41 22.93
N ASP A 1057 7.10 36.70 22.94
CA ASP A 1057 6.98 35.28 23.35
C ASP A 1057 6.49 34.34 22.24
N GLY A 1058 6.20 34.88 21.06
CA GLY A 1058 5.63 34.18 19.91
C GLY A 1058 4.11 34.14 19.87
N SER A 1059 3.41 34.82 20.80
CA SER A 1059 1.95 34.83 20.89
C SER A 1059 1.27 35.76 19.85
N THR A 1060 -0.02 35.54 19.64
CA THR A 1060 -0.87 36.33 18.73
C THR A 1060 -1.18 37.73 19.25
N ASP A 1061 -1.34 38.70 18.34
CA ASP A 1061 -1.68 40.11 18.68
C ASP A 1061 -2.97 40.25 19.51
N ALA A 1062 -3.91 39.33 19.33
CA ALA A 1062 -5.14 39.23 20.10
C ALA A 1062 -5.47 37.76 20.41
N THR A 1063 -6.02 37.49 21.61
CA THR A 1063 -6.32 36.12 22.05
C THR A 1063 -7.34 35.43 21.15
N THR A 1064 -6.90 34.42 20.41
CA THR A 1064 -7.75 33.58 19.55
C THR A 1064 -8.41 32.45 20.34
N ILE A 1065 -9.70 32.18 20.06
CA ILE A 1065 -10.40 31.01 20.61
C ILE A 1065 -9.84 29.72 20.00
N SER A 1066 -9.82 28.64 20.78
CA SER A 1066 -9.44 27.31 20.27
C SER A 1066 -10.51 26.72 19.37
N SER A 1067 -10.11 25.86 18.44
CA SER A 1067 -10.99 25.18 17.50
C SER A 1067 -11.93 24.20 18.21
N THR A 1068 -13.17 24.10 17.73
CA THR A 1068 -14.21 23.23 18.31
C THR A 1068 -14.36 21.88 17.61
N THR A 1069 -13.92 21.78 16.36
CA THR A 1069 -13.93 20.58 15.50
C THR A 1069 -12.75 20.65 14.55
N LYS A 1070 -12.29 19.51 14.02
CA LYS A 1070 -11.13 19.40 13.12
C LYS A 1070 -11.17 20.38 11.93
N ASP A 1071 -12.35 20.56 11.32
CA ASP A 1071 -12.53 21.46 10.16
C ASP A 1071 -12.81 22.94 10.55
N SER A 1072 -12.73 23.28 11.84
CA SER A 1072 -12.96 24.64 12.36
C SER A 1072 -11.65 25.41 12.46
N PHE A 1073 -11.27 26.08 11.37
CA PHE A 1073 -10.09 26.95 11.32
C PHE A 1073 -10.40 28.34 11.89
N GLN A 1074 -9.50 28.84 12.75
CA GLN A 1074 -9.53 30.21 13.28
C GLN A 1074 -8.38 31.02 12.67
N GLN A 1075 -8.57 32.33 12.51
CA GLN A 1075 -7.52 33.22 11.99
C GLN A 1075 -6.57 33.65 13.12
N TYR A 1076 -5.28 33.48 12.89
CA TYR A 1076 -4.19 33.95 13.74
C TYR A 1076 -3.52 35.15 13.05
N VAL A 1077 -3.16 36.17 13.83
CA VAL A 1077 -2.53 37.41 13.33
C VAL A 1077 -1.39 37.79 14.28
N TYR A 1078 -0.26 38.15 13.68
CA TYR A 1078 0.97 38.53 14.34
C TYR A 1078 1.58 39.75 13.64
N THR A 1079 1.96 40.77 14.42
CA THR A 1079 2.53 42.01 13.89
C THR A 1079 3.80 42.39 14.65
N ALA A 1080 4.86 42.74 13.92
CA ALA A 1080 6.11 43.26 14.46
C ALA A 1080 6.42 44.63 13.85
N GLY A 1081 6.94 45.56 14.67
CA GLY A 1081 7.18 46.94 14.27
C GLY A 1081 5.97 47.85 14.51
N VAL A 1082 5.68 48.73 13.54
CA VAL A 1082 4.52 49.64 13.61
C VAL A 1082 3.23 48.91 13.22
N THR A 1083 2.27 48.85 14.14
CA THR A 1083 0.96 48.17 13.99
C THR A 1083 0.00 48.92 13.06
N ASP A 1084 -1.13 48.29 12.69
CA ASP A 1084 -2.15 48.87 11.80
C ASP A 1084 -2.72 50.21 12.32
N ASP A 1085 -2.89 50.32 13.64
CA ASP A 1085 -3.38 51.51 14.34
C ASP A 1085 -2.31 52.60 14.52
N GLY A 1086 -1.13 52.44 13.92
CA GLY A 1086 -0.01 53.38 14.04
C GLY A 1086 0.71 53.35 15.39
N GLY A 1087 0.41 52.35 16.23
CA GLY A 1087 1.14 52.06 17.45
C GLY A 1087 2.46 51.31 17.19
N GLY A 1088 3.16 50.95 18.27
CA GLY A 1088 4.41 50.19 18.23
C GLY A 1088 5.66 51.01 17.92
N THR A 1089 6.82 50.44 18.22
CA THR A 1089 8.13 50.95 17.79
C THR A 1089 8.51 50.32 16.44
N PRO A 1090 8.93 51.09 15.43
CA PRO A 1090 9.45 50.52 14.19
C PRO A 1090 10.59 49.53 14.45
N LEU A 1091 10.68 48.48 13.63
CA LEU A 1091 11.89 47.66 13.54
C LEU A 1091 13.01 48.47 12.86
N ASP A 1092 14.26 48.08 13.10
CA ASP A 1092 15.41 48.55 12.33
C ASP A 1092 15.19 48.26 10.83
N ASP A 1093 15.63 49.17 9.94
CA ASP A 1093 15.47 49.02 8.49
C ASP A 1093 16.10 47.71 7.99
N PHE A 1094 15.28 46.77 7.49
CA PHE A 1094 15.71 45.44 7.04
C PHE A 1094 15.51 45.18 5.54
N ILE A 1095 16.41 44.39 4.94
CA ILE A 1095 16.46 44.04 3.51
C ILE A 1095 16.14 42.57 3.22
N SER A 1096 16.03 41.73 4.25
CA SER A 1096 15.59 40.34 4.09
C SER A 1096 14.84 39.88 5.33
N PHE A 1097 13.91 38.93 5.16
CA PHE A 1097 13.17 38.31 6.25
C PHE A 1097 12.92 36.82 6.00
N GLN A 1098 12.53 36.11 7.05
CA GLN A 1098 12.07 34.71 7.06
C GLN A 1098 10.98 34.54 8.12
#